data_AF-A0A424YB53-F1
#
_entry.id   AF-A0A424YB53-F1
#
_cell.length_a   1.000
_cell.length_b   1.000
_cell.length_c   1.000
_cell.angle_alpha   90.00
_cell.angle_beta   90.00
_cell.angle_gamma   90.00
#
_symmetry.space_group_name_H-M   'P 1'
#
loop_
_entity.id
_entity.type
_entity.pdbx_description
1 polymer ?
#
loop_
_entity_poly.entity_id
_entity_poly.type
_entity_poly.pdbx_seq_one_letter_code
_entity_poly.pdbx_strand_id
1 'polypeptide(L)'
;MTYDLDMRKFILLAIIMLLALLSAAGCQMSFSFYGKDTQGRPVEPYYEEEGSVNQGRSLEGRFSLLRSRVEVNNAAFTADGSRAIICSGERLVLLDQEGNLLWEKDFDESLLEAGWNNEGTFIAVGTREGKIYLVQEEEILWKKALPLPLEDIQVCPEGNCIIALLTDREKEKGVIIFMDPQGKVVWRKEMPQIFKMDMSTEGDIMAFLAEEEKDYTLYAFNKEGEPLWEKEGYLTLDVSHQGNYIAAASGEEIRLFSREGKEVWSYEPGAKITQLKISEDGEYLLAYNSFGGGEDNLFFFNMEGELLWQKRIRDDSLVDLSEDGQRIVVSSWRHYSEDFTLINCFDSQGRLRREIEVGSRAEAMALCREGKKLVLGCDDGNVYILNLDRETLGEYFPAGEEVFFYVPSQTTQENDDPRIDLFFYDENAMVLIPVSRKIGETNDLVQSALDELIRGPRANSYLVRTIPKGVDIEVKEEGNTLYINLPEELNRAGGTNYSLGVVNSILYTVSQFPVVEDVKFLVEGEEKDFFGDPGVYIGEAFDRRTIKKERPLIYLPYRSGRRYYLLPQEVFPYGEREDNPLNITEKYFKETSNYFTGEVRVYNVEIKDEVIYVNLSQDFLELFKGIEDPQLKARAQVVLEGLTHTLAGNFEPEKVQIYVEGEKVTPYPGFLNLNYPLNKSPYLNPEI
;
A
#
# COMPACT_ATOMS: atom_id res chain seq x y z
N MET A 1 -56.53 10.78 -42.12
CA MET A 1 -55.29 11.20 -41.44
C MET A 1 -55.52 11.39 -39.94
N THR A 2 -56.25 10.46 -39.31
CA THR A 2 -56.71 10.56 -37.91
C THR A 2 -56.61 9.22 -37.16
N TYR A 3 -56.01 8.19 -37.77
CA TYR A 3 -55.79 6.89 -37.13
C TYR A 3 -54.34 6.65 -36.66
N ASP A 4 -53.39 7.49 -37.09
CA ASP A 4 -51.95 7.30 -36.83
C ASP A 4 -51.45 8.09 -35.59
N LEU A 5 -52.20 9.11 -35.16
CA LEU A 5 -51.89 9.87 -33.95
C LEU A 5 -52.33 9.16 -32.65
N ASP A 6 -53.37 8.33 -32.71
CA ASP A 6 -53.85 7.59 -31.52
C ASP A 6 -52.97 6.38 -31.20
N MET A 7 -52.38 5.73 -32.21
CA MET A 7 -51.50 4.57 -31.98
C MET A 7 -50.19 4.98 -31.29
N ARG A 8 -49.61 6.13 -31.64
CA ARG A 8 -48.41 6.66 -30.98
C ARG A 8 -48.66 7.06 -29.53
N LYS A 9 -49.83 7.63 -29.23
CA LYS A 9 -50.22 7.94 -27.85
C LYS A 9 -50.46 6.68 -27.03
N PHE A 10 -51.03 5.63 -27.63
CA PHE A 10 -51.24 4.34 -26.96
C PHE A 10 -49.91 3.63 -26.67
N ILE A 11 -48.96 3.65 -27.61
CA ILE A 11 -47.62 3.08 -27.42
C ILE A 11 -46.86 3.86 -26.35
N LEU A 12 -46.94 5.20 -26.36
CA LEU A 12 -46.29 6.03 -25.34
C LEU A 12 -46.89 5.80 -23.95
N LEU A 13 -48.22 5.65 -23.84
CA LEU A 13 -48.88 5.32 -22.57
C LEU A 13 -48.50 3.92 -22.08
N ALA A 14 -48.38 2.95 -22.99
CA ALA A 14 -47.97 1.58 -22.65
C ALA A 14 -46.51 1.54 -22.17
N ILE A 15 -45.61 2.31 -22.79
CA ILE A 15 -44.20 2.41 -22.38
C ILE A 15 -44.08 3.08 -21.01
N ILE A 16 -44.83 4.16 -20.75
CA ILE A 16 -44.84 4.84 -19.44
C ILE A 16 -45.42 3.92 -18.37
N MET A 17 -46.45 3.13 -18.67
CA MET A 17 -47.04 2.17 -17.73
C MET A 17 -46.09 0.98 -17.47
N LEU A 18 -45.32 0.55 -18.48
CA LEU A 18 -44.29 -0.50 -18.33
C LEU A 18 -43.10 -0.01 -17.49
N LEU A 19 -42.65 1.24 -17.70
CA LEU A 19 -41.61 1.89 -16.91
C LEU A 19 -42.04 2.12 -15.46
N ALA A 20 -43.32 2.46 -15.23
CA ALA A 20 -43.89 2.60 -13.88
C ALA A 20 -44.08 1.24 -13.16
N LEU A 21 -44.27 0.14 -13.91
CA LEU A 21 -44.29 -1.21 -13.36
C LEU A 21 -42.89 -1.74 -13.05
N LEU A 22 -41.88 -1.36 -13.86
CA LEU A 22 -40.46 -1.67 -13.62
C LEU A 22 -39.86 -0.89 -12.45
N SER A 23 -40.38 0.30 -12.13
CA SER A 23 -39.96 1.05 -10.94
C SER A 23 -40.67 0.62 -9.65
N ALA A 24 -41.81 -0.08 -9.76
CA ALA A 24 -42.56 -0.61 -8.62
C ALA A 24 -42.13 -2.04 -8.21
N ALA A 25 -41.42 -2.77 -9.08
CA ALA A 25 -40.71 -4.00 -8.74
C ALA A 25 -39.21 -3.65 -8.64
N GLY A 26 -38.70 -3.42 -7.42
CA GLY A 26 -37.35 -2.95 -7.15
C GLY A 26 -36.21 -3.87 -7.62
N CYS A 27 -36.03 -4.01 -8.93
CA CYS A 27 -34.83 -4.53 -9.56
C CYS A 27 -34.01 -3.33 -10.06
N GLN A 28 -33.08 -2.86 -9.22
CA GLN A 28 -31.92 -2.16 -9.75
C GLN A 28 -31.09 -3.18 -10.53
N MET A 29 -31.06 -3.08 -11.87
CA MET A 29 -30.05 -3.77 -12.66
C MET A 29 -28.72 -3.04 -12.44
N SER A 30 -27.93 -3.55 -11.50
CA SER A 30 -26.50 -3.28 -11.44
C SER A 30 -25.83 -4.02 -12.58
N PHE A 31 -25.36 -3.29 -13.60
CA PHE A 31 -24.41 -3.83 -14.56
C PHE A 31 -23.04 -3.86 -13.88
N SER A 32 -22.60 -5.03 -13.42
CA SER A 32 -21.17 -5.28 -13.20
C SER A 32 -20.55 -5.74 -14.52
N PHE A 33 -19.59 -4.97 -15.03
CA PHE A 33 -18.78 -5.38 -16.18
C PHE A 33 -17.50 -6.02 -15.65
N TYR A 34 -17.54 -7.35 -15.46
CA TYR A 34 -16.34 -8.17 -15.50
C TYR A 34 -16.08 -8.54 -16.97
N GLY A 35 -14.86 -8.30 -17.46
CA GLY A 35 -14.42 -8.69 -18.80
C GLY A 35 -14.62 -10.20 -19.03
N LYS A 36 -15.28 -10.56 -20.13
CA LYS A 36 -15.55 -11.94 -20.55
C LYS A 36 -14.93 -12.17 -21.92
N ASP A 37 -14.34 -13.35 -22.12
CA ASP A 37 -14.03 -13.81 -23.47
C ASP A 37 -15.31 -14.19 -24.24
N THR A 38 -15.17 -14.50 -25.53
CA THR A 38 -16.29 -14.79 -26.45
C THR A 38 -17.16 -16.00 -26.08
N GLN A 39 -16.87 -16.72 -24.99
CA GLN A 39 -17.69 -17.82 -24.47
C GLN A 39 -18.16 -17.65 -23.02
N GLY A 40 -17.97 -16.47 -22.40
CA GLY A 40 -18.67 -16.11 -21.16
C GLY A 40 -18.24 -16.88 -19.91
N ARG A 41 -17.02 -17.43 -19.88
CA ARG A 41 -16.41 -17.95 -18.65
C ARG A 41 -15.58 -16.85 -17.96
N PRO A 42 -15.51 -16.82 -16.62
CA PRO A 42 -14.54 -15.97 -15.93
C PRO A 42 -13.12 -16.36 -16.39
N VAL A 43 -12.32 -15.38 -16.79
CA VAL A 43 -10.90 -15.60 -17.07
C VAL A 43 -10.17 -15.42 -15.74
N GLU A 44 -9.66 -16.51 -15.17
CA GLU A 44 -8.73 -16.46 -14.03
C GLU A 44 -7.39 -15.86 -14.49
N PRO A 45 -6.79 -14.89 -13.78
CA PRO A 45 -5.39 -14.59 -13.97
C PRO A 45 -4.55 -15.71 -13.35
N TYR A 46 -3.93 -16.52 -14.21
CA TYR A 46 -2.94 -17.53 -13.88
C TYR A 46 -1.55 -16.95 -14.17
N TYR A 47 -0.68 -16.91 -13.16
CA TYR A 47 0.77 -16.81 -13.36
C TYR A 47 1.41 -18.07 -12.77
N GLU A 48 1.49 -19.14 -13.57
CA GLU A 48 2.61 -20.08 -13.42
C GLU A 48 3.72 -19.62 -14.35
N GLU A 49 4.86 -19.24 -13.79
CA GLU A 49 6.10 -19.47 -14.50
C GLU A 49 6.41 -20.98 -14.43
N GLU A 50 6.18 -21.67 -15.54
CA GLU A 50 6.77 -23.00 -15.78
C GLU A 50 8.29 -22.87 -15.80
N GLY A 51 8.91 -23.04 -14.63
CA GLY A 51 10.37 -22.99 -14.50
C GLY A 51 10.96 -23.16 -13.11
N SER A 52 10.17 -23.08 -12.03
CA SER A 52 10.69 -23.30 -10.68
C SER A 52 10.29 -24.66 -10.11
N VAL A 53 11.30 -25.37 -9.61
CA VAL A 53 11.22 -26.68 -8.98
C VAL A 53 10.21 -26.67 -7.84
N ASN A 54 9.03 -27.31 -7.99
CA ASN A 54 8.10 -27.78 -6.94
C ASN A 54 8.35 -27.20 -5.51
N GLN A 55 8.19 -25.89 -5.32
CA GLN A 55 8.16 -25.29 -3.99
C GLN A 55 6.71 -25.30 -3.50
N GLY A 56 6.46 -25.98 -2.38
CA GLY A 56 5.13 -26.35 -1.90
C GLY A 56 4.19 -25.17 -1.70
N ARG A 57 2.91 -25.38 -2.03
CA ARG A 57 1.84 -24.39 -1.96
C ARG A 57 1.77 -23.73 -0.56
N SER A 58 1.87 -22.40 -0.52
CA SER A 58 1.57 -21.58 0.66
C SER A 58 0.08 -21.59 1.00
N LEU A 59 -0.77 -21.73 -0.02
CA LEU A 59 -2.21 -21.80 0.12
C LEU A 59 -2.63 -23.19 0.62
N GLU A 60 -3.23 -23.23 1.80
CA GLU A 60 -3.81 -24.44 2.38
C GLU A 60 -5.31 -24.53 2.07
N GLY A 61 -6.01 -23.39 2.06
CA GLY A 61 -7.45 -23.31 1.83
C GLY A 61 -7.91 -21.98 1.26
N ARG A 62 -9.01 -22.00 0.51
CA ARG A 62 -9.70 -20.79 0.04
C ARG A 62 -11.22 -20.97 0.14
N PHE A 63 -11.89 -19.94 0.64
CA PHE A 63 -13.34 -19.82 0.66
C PHE A 63 -13.77 -18.48 0.05
N SER A 64 -14.98 -18.40 -0.50
CA SER A 64 -15.48 -17.16 -1.12
C SER A 64 -16.88 -16.82 -0.59
N LEU A 65 -17.02 -15.61 -0.04
CA LEU A 65 -18.28 -15.04 0.40
C LEU A 65 -19.07 -14.54 -0.83
N LEU A 66 -19.97 -15.36 -1.36
CA LEU A 66 -20.71 -15.05 -2.59
C LEU A 66 -21.83 -14.00 -2.37
N ARG A 67 -21.54 -12.69 -2.39
CA ARG A 67 -22.56 -11.60 -2.40
C ARG A 67 -22.11 -10.34 -3.16
N SER A 68 -23.06 -9.44 -3.45
CA SER A 68 -22.85 -8.18 -4.20
C SER A 68 -22.13 -7.07 -3.42
N ARG A 69 -22.02 -7.21 -2.09
CA ARG A 69 -21.29 -6.29 -1.21
C ARG A 69 -20.75 -7.11 -0.05
N VAL A 70 -19.43 -7.15 0.09
CA VAL A 70 -18.72 -7.89 1.13
C VAL A 70 -17.99 -6.88 2.00
N GLU A 71 -18.18 -6.96 3.31
CA GLU A 71 -17.50 -6.13 4.30
C GLU A 71 -16.96 -7.10 5.33
N VAL A 72 -15.64 -7.38 5.33
CA VAL A 72 -15.02 -8.27 6.32
C VAL A 72 -14.65 -7.42 7.53
N ASN A 73 -15.27 -7.72 8.68
CA ASN A 73 -15.12 -6.92 9.90
C ASN A 73 -14.10 -7.53 10.86
N ASN A 74 -13.98 -8.86 10.90
CA ASN A 74 -13.12 -9.57 11.82
C ASN A 74 -12.75 -10.96 11.26
N ALA A 75 -11.54 -11.42 11.57
CA ALA A 75 -11.08 -12.77 11.35
C ALA A 75 -10.39 -13.26 12.63
N ALA A 76 -10.58 -14.52 13.00
CA ALA A 76 -9.87 -15.13 14.12
C ALA A 76 -9.57 -16.62 13.88
N PHE A 77 -8.52 -17.12 14.54
CA PHE A 77 -8.13 -18.54 14.58
C PHE A 77 -8.28 -19.12 15.99
N THR A 78 -8.61 -20.42 16.08
CA THR A 78 -8.50 -21.13 17.35
C THR A 78 -7.04 -21.14 17.75
N ALA A 79 -6.76 -21.27 19.05
CA ALA A 79 -5.40 -21.36 19.55
C ALA A 79 -4.59 -22.46 18.82
N ASP A 80 -5.22 -23.61 18.56
CA ASP A 80 -4.60 -24.73 17.83
C ASP A 80 -4.58 -24.59 16.30
N GLY A 81 -5.18 -23.53 15.74
CA GLY A 81 -5.29 -23.28 14.30
C GLY A 81 -6.20 -24.26 13.54
N SER A 82 -7.00 -25.08 14.25
CA SER A 82 -7.87 -26.09 13.64
C SER A 82 -9.14 -25.51 12.98
N ARG A 83 -9.57 -24.31 13.39
CA ARG A 83 -10.76 -23.62 12.86
C ARG A 83 -10.53 -22.13 12.76
N ALA A 84 -11.20 -21.49 11.81
CA ALA A 84 -11.18 -20.03 11.64
C ALA A 84 -12.61 -19.48 11.62
N ILE A 85 -12.82 -18.30 12.22
CA ILE A 85 -14.06 -17.53 12.09
C ILE A 85 -13.85 -16.29 11.23
N ILE A 86 -14.85 -15.97 10.42
CA ILE A 86 -14.92 -14.75 9.62
C ILE A 86 -16.26 -14.07 9.88
N CYS A 87 -16.21 -12.82 10.33
CA CYS A 87 -17.37 -11.94 10.39
C CYS A 87 -17.42 -11.09 9.15
N SER A 88 -18.52 -11.18 8.39
CA SER A 88 -18.74 -10.31 7.24
C SER A 88 -20.18 -9.80 7.14
N GLY A 89 -20.34 -8.48 7.22
CA GLY A 89 -21.66 -7.84 7.21
C GLY A 89 -22.56 -8.41 8.31
N GLU A 90 -23.61 -9.13 7.94
CA GLU A 90 -24.58 -9.77 8.84
C GLU A 90 -24.27 -11.27 9.08
N ARG A 91 -23.14 -11.77 8.60
CA ARG A 91 -22.84 -13.22 8.52
C ARG A 91 -21.62 -13.60 9.32
N LEU A 92 -21.75 -14.69 10.07
CA LEU A 92 -20.64 -15.41 10.69
C LEU A 92 -20.36 -16.68 9.90
N VAL A 93 -19.11 -16.91 9.53
CA VAL A 93 -18.65 -18.10 8.83
C VAL A 93 -17.64 -18.82 9.70
N LEU A 94 -17.80 -20.13 9.88
CA LEU A 94 -16.82 -21.01 10.50
C LEU A 94 -16.21 -21.93 9.44
N LEU A 95 -14.88 -21.92 9.35
CA LEU A 95 -14.09 -22.75 8.46
C LEU A 95 -13.23 -23.73 9.25
N ASP A 96 -12.91 -24.87 8.65
CA ASP A 96 -11.80 -25.71 9.12
C ASP A 96 -10.44 -25.15 8.68
N GLN A 97 -9.38 -25.79 9.14
CA GLN A 97 -7.99 -25.40 8.86
C GLN A 97 -7.56 -25.55 7.39
N GLU A 98 -8.37 -26.19 6.55
CA GLU A 98 -8.19 -26.30 5.10
C GLU A 98 -9.12 -25.34 4.33
N GLY A 99 -9.82 -24.44 5.04
CA GLY A 99 -10.72 -23.45 4.46
C GLY A 99 -12.06 -24.02 3.99
N ASN A 100 -12.42 -25.25 4.37
CA ASN A 100 -13.75 -25.78 4.07
C ASN A 100 -14.77 -25.19 5.03
N LEU A 101 -15.95 -24.88 4.50
CA LEU A 101 -17.09 -24.41 5.30
C LEU A 101 -17.57 -25.51 6.26
N LEU A 102 -17.50 -25.22 7.56
CA LEU A 102 -18.13 -26.06 8.59
C LEU A 102 -19.60 -25.67 8.75
N TRP A 103 -19.88 -24.38 8.93
CA TRP A 103 -21.22 -23.80 8.90
C TRP A 103 -21.16 -22.28 8.72
N GLU A 104 -22.28 -21.69 8.31
CA GLU A 104 -22.48 -20.24 8.28
C GLU A 104 -23.80 -19.85 8.95
N LYS A 105 -23.86 -18.66 9.55
CA LYS A 105 -25.06 -18.12 10.18
C LYS A 105 -25.28 -16.68 9.77
N ASP A 106 -26.48 -16.38 9.26
CA ASP A 106 -26.94 -15.02 9.04
C ASP A 106 -27.65 -14.48 10.30
N PHE A 107 -27.41 -13.21 10.60
CA PHE A 107 -28.01 -12.46 11.69
C PHE A 107 -28.91 -11.36 11.14
N ASP A 108 -29.83 -10.84 11.96
CA ASP A 108 -30.73 -9.76 11.55
C ASP A 108 -30.03 -8.39 11.41
N GLU A 109 -28.75 -8.31 11.82
CA GLU A 109 -28.03 -7.08 12.13
C GLU A 109 -26.55 -7.23 11.79
N SER A 110 -25.90 -6.10 11.48
CA SER A 110 -24.49 -6.08 11.12
C SER A 110 -23.62 -6.50 12.31
N LEU A 111 -22.82 -7.53 12.09
CA LEU A 111 -21.84 -8.03 13.03
C LEU A 111 -20.70 -7.03 13.17
N LEU A 112 -20.36 -6.73 14.41
CA LEU A 112 -19.20 -5.91 14.77
C LEU A 112 -17.96 -6.79 14.88
N GLU A 113 -18.03 -7.76 15.79
CA GLU A 113 -16.90 -8.61 16.15
C GLU A 113 -17.42 -9.95 16.68
N ALA A 114 -16.60 -10.99 16.55
CA ALA A 114 -16.82 -12.26 17.20
C ALA A 114 -15.53 -12.75 17.87
N GLY A 115 -15.68 -13.26 19.08
CA GLY A 115 -14.60 -13.91 19.81
C GLY A 115 -15.01 -15.29 20.26
N TRP A 116 -14.05 -16.15 20.54
CA TRP A 116 -14.24 -17.48 21.11
C TRP A 116 -13.31 -17.70 22.29
N ASN A 117 -13.62 -18.73 23.08
CA ASN A 117 -12.66 -19.24 24.05
C ASN A 117 -11.60 -20.12 23.38
N ASN A 118 -10.49 -20.38 24.07
CA ASN A 118 -9.35 -21.15 23.54
C ASN A 118 -9.74 -22.55 23.07
N GLU A 119 -10.71 -23.18 23.72
CA GLU A 119 -11.22 -24.50 23.33
C GLU A 119 -12.10 -24.47 22.06
N GLY A 120 -12.50 -23.28 21.58
CA GLY A 120 -13.40 -23.11 20.45
C GLY A 120 -14.79 -23.71 20.69
N THR A 121 -15.25 -23.77 21.94
CA THR A 121 -16.52 -24.41 22.32
C THR A 121 -17.73 -23.49 22.19
N PHE A 122 -17.54 -22.17 22.32
CA PHE A 122 -18.57 -21.19 22.00
C PHE A 122 -17.96 -19.93 21.36
N ILE A 123 -18.80 -19.21 20.62
CA ILE A 123 -18.48 -17.94 19.98
C ILE A 123 -19.44 -16.89 20.53
N ALA A 124 -18.92 -15.79 21.07
CA ALA A 124 -19.71 -14.60 21.38
C ALA A 124 -19.65 -13.65 20.18
N VAL A 125 -20.81 -13.23 19.69
CA VAL A 125 -20.95 -12.36 18.52
C VAL A 125 -21.63 -11.07 18.95
N GLY A 126 -20.98 -9.93 18.70
CA GLY A 126 -21.52 -8.60 18.91
C GLY A 126 -22.05 -8.00 17.62
N THR A 127 -23.11 -7.19 17.73
CA THR A 127 -23.68 -6.41 16.61
C THR A 127 -23.56 -4.92 16.88
N ARG A 128 -23.50 -4.13 15.82
CA ARG A 128 -23.39 -2.66 15.92
C ARG A 128 -24.56 -2.02 16.67
N GLU A 129 -25.78 -2.60 16.62
CA GLU A 129 -26.93 -2.10 17.39
C GLU A 129 -26.97 -2.55 18.86
N GLY A 130 -25.95 -3.24 19.37
CA GLY A 130 -25.89 -3.59 20.79
C GLY A 130 -26.52 -4.93 21.17
N LYS A 131 -26.68 -5.87 20.24
CA LYS A 131 -27.06 -7.26 20.57
C LYS A 131 -25.84 -8.16 20.65
N ILE A 132 -25.85 -9.05 21.64
CA ILE A 132 -24.86 -10.10 21.83
C ILE A 132 -25.55 -11.45 21.67
N TYR A 133 -24.91 -12.33 20.91
CA TYR A 133 -25.31 -13.71 20.69
C TYR A 133 -24.22 -14.63 21.19
N LEU A 134 -24.60 -15.74 21.82
CA LEU A 134 -23.70 -16.84 22.07
C LEU A 134 -24.06 -18.00 21.15
N VAL A 135 -23.09 -18.48 20.38
CA VAL A 135 -23.26 -19.51 19.37
C VAL A 135 -22.41 -20.72 19.72
N GLN A 136 -22.99 -21.92 19.63
CA GLN A 136 -22.29 -23.18 19.75
C GLN A 136 -22.79 -24.13 18.65
N GLU A 137 -21.89 -24.64 17.80
CA GLU A 137 -22.23 -25.56 16.70
C GLU A 137 -23.43 -25.09 15.84
N GLU A 138 -23.40 -23.83 15.36
CA GLU A 138 -24.49 -23.14 14.60
C GLU A 138 -25.75 -22.75 15.41
N GLU A 139 -25.93 -23.30 16.61
CA GLU A 139 -27.07 -23.02 17.47
C GLU A 139 -26.85 -21.76 18.32
N ILE A 140 -27.83 -20.87 18.34
CA ILE A 140 -27.83 -19.70 19.21
C ILE A 140 -28.29 -20.16 20.60
N LEU A 141 -27.35 -20.26 21.54
CA LEU A 141 -27.62 -20.65 22.92
C LEU A 141 -28.44 -19.58 23.64
N TRP A 142 -28.08 -18.32 23.44
CA TRP A 142 -28.85 -17.19 23.93
C TRP A 142 -28.58 -15.92 23.12
N LYS A 143 -29.52 -14.97 23.24
CA LYS A 143 -29.46 -13.62 22.68
C LYS A 143 -29.76 -12.61 23.78
N LYS A 144 -28.95 -11.56 23.87
CA LYS A 144 -29.14 -10.47 24.82
C LYS A 144 -29.06 -9.13 24.11
N ALA A 145 -30.15 -8.37 24.16
CA ALA A 145 -30.15 -6.98 23.72
C ALA A 145 -29.61 -6.09 24.85
N LEU A 146 -28.69 -5.20 24.50
CA LEU A 146 -28.17 -4.16 25.37
C LEU A 146 -28.84 -2.82 25.04
N PRO A 147 -28.89 -1.88 26.00
CA PRO A 147 -29.64 -0.63 25.82
C PRO A 147 -28.89 0.42 24.99
N LEU A 148 -27.64 0.16 24.61
CA LEU A 148 -26.75 1.10 23.92
C LEU A 148 -25.98 0.36 22.81
N PRO A 149 -25.51 1.08 21.77
CA PRO A 149 -24.63 0.52 20.75
C PRO A 149 -23.37 -0.12 21.34
N LEU A 150 -22.92 -1.21 20.72
CA LEU A 150 -21.70 -1.91 21.07
C LEU A 150 -20.52 -1.30 20.31
N GLU A 151 -19.41 -1.03 20.98
CA GLU A 151 -18.15 -0.59 20.36
C GLU A 151 -17.12 -1.73 20.29
N ASP A 152 -17.16 -2.69 21.21
CA ASP A 152 -16.21 -3.80 21.28
C ASP A 152 -16.80 -4.97 22.10
N ILE A 153 -16.40 -6.20 21.80
CA ILE A 153 -16.70 -7.41 22.56
C ILE A 153 -15.53 -8.39 22.53
N GLN A 154 -15.10 -8.82 23.71
CA GLN A 154 -14.04 -9.83 23.84
C GLN A 154 -14.50 -11.00 24.71
N VAL A 155 -14.01 -12.19 24.36
CA VAL A 155 -14.20 -13.42 25.15
C VAL A 155 -12.89 -13.73 25.85
N CYS A 156 -12.94 -13.95 27.15
CA CYS A 156 -11.78 -14.37 27.94
C CYS A 156 -11.31 -15.75 27.44
N PRO A 157 -10.06 -15.88 26.95
CA PRO A 157 -9.61 -17.11 26.30
C PRO A 157 -9.66 -18.37 27.19
N GLU A 158 -9.24 -18.29 28.45
CA GLU A 158 -9.34 -19.39 29.44
C GLU A 158 -10.42 -19.07 30.51
N GLY A 159 -10.62 -17.78 30.78
CA GLY A 159 -11.42 -17.28 31.88
C GLY A 159 -12.93 -17.25 31.69
N ASN A 160 -13.50 -17.98 30.72
CA ASN A 160 -14.94 -18.16 30.47
C ASN A 160 -15.80 -16.94 30.86
N CYS A 161 -15.46 -15.77 30.32
CA CYS A 161 -16.20 -14.53 30.52
C CYS A 161 -16.33 -13.77 29.21
N ILE A 162 -17.29 -12.85 29.17
CA ILE A 162 -17.53 -11.97 28.03
C ILE A 162 -17.52 -10.55 28.56
N ILE A 163 -16.69 -9.69 27.98
CA ILE A 163 -16.75 -8.25 28.21
C ILE A 163 -17.37 -7.58 26.99
N ALA A 164 -18.19 -6.58 27.23
CA ALA A 164 -18.79 -5.75 26.20
C ALA A 164 -18.60 -4.28 26.56
N LEU A 165 -18.15 -3.51 25.58
CA LEU A 165 -18.07 -2.05 25.65
C LEU A 165 -19.22 -1.42 24.89
N LEU A 166 -19.93 -0.52 25.55
CA LEU A 166 -21.03 0.22 24.96
C LEU A 166 -20.76 1.72 25.05
N THR A 167 -21.28 2.47 24.09
CA THR A 167 -21.17 3.93 24.09
C THR A 167 -22.51 4.61 24.26
N ASP A 168 -22.61 5.45 25.27
CA ASP A 168 -23.71 6.39 25.47
C ASP A 168 -23.34 7.73 24.83
N ARG A 169 -23.68 7.88 23.54
CA ARG A 169 -23.38 9.09 22.76
C ARG A 169 -24.10 10.34 23.28
N GLU A 170 -25.23 10.18 23.96
CA GLU A 170 -25.96 11.33 24.53
C GLU A 170 -25.25 11.88 25.77
N LYS A 171 -24.57 11.01 26.53
CA LYS A 171 -23.84 11.39 27.74
C LYS A 171 -22.34 11.51 27.54
N GLU A 172 -21.83 11.19 26.36
CA GLU A 172 -20.40 11.11 26.05
C GLU A 172 -19.67 10.18 27.04
N LYS A 173 -20.23 8.98 27.25
CA LYS A 173 -19.72 8.00 28.24
C LYS A 173 -19.62 6.59 27.70
N GLY A 174 -18.65 5.84 28.22
CA GLY A 174 -18.50 4.41 28.02
C GLY A 174 -19.18 3.61 29.12
N VAL A 175 -19.71 2.43 28.78
CA VAL A 175 -20.27 1.47 29.72
C VAL A 175 -19.61 0.12 29.49
N ILE A 176 -18.96 -0.40 30.54
CA ILE A 176 -18.38 -1.74 30.57
C ILE A 176 -19.43 -2.70 31.15
N ILE A 177 -19.65 -3.82 30.47
CA ILE A 177 -20.47 -4.92 30.95
C ILE A 177 -19.62 -6.18 30.98
N PHE A 178 -19.43 -6.75 32.17
CA PHE A 178 -18.77 -8.03 32.35
C PHE A 178 -19.81 -9.12 32.65
N MET A 179 -19.74 -10.22 31.90
CA MET A 179 -20.75 -11.28 31.93
C MET A 179 -20.11 -12.66 32.06
N ASP A 180 -20.87 -13.58 32.64
CA ASP A 180 -20.58 -15.01 32.50
C ASP A 180 -21.04 -15.52 31.11
N PRO A 181 -20.64 -16.74 30.69
CA PRO A 181 -21.03 -17.30 29.40
C PRO A 181 -22.53 -17.61 29.33
N GLN A 182 -23.29 -17.53 30.42
CA GLN A 182 -24.75 -17.67 30.39
C GLN A 182 -25.44 -16.32 30.11
N GLY A 183 -24.68 -15.24 29.87
CA GLY A 183 -25.17 -13.91 29.58
C GLY A 183 -25.64 -13.15 30.83
N LYS A 184 -25.36 -13.67 32.03
CA LYS A 184 -25.67 -12.98 33.28
C LYS A 184 -24.61 -11.91 33.50
N VAL A 185 -25.08 -10.67 33.67
CA VAL A 185 -24.22 -9.55 34.04
C VAL A 185 -23.71 -9.76 35.46
N VAL A 186 -22.40 -9.87 35.61
CA VAL A 186 -21.72 -9.96 36.91
C VAL A 186 -21.60 -8.57 37.50
N TRP A 187 -21.11 -7.62 36.71
CA TRP A 187 -21.05 -6.21 37.06
C TRP A 187 -21.15 -5.33 35.82
N ARG A 188 -21.49 -4.06 36.06
CA ARG A 188 -21.58 -3.00 35.06
C ARG A 188 -20.94 -1.74 35.62
N LYS A 189 -20.12 -1.07 34.83
CA LYS A 189 -19.47 0.18 35.23
C LYS A 189 -19.63 1.24 34.13
N GLU A 190 -19.90 2.48 34.54
CA GLU A 190 -19.96 3.64 33.66
C GLU A 190 -18.68 4.45 33.86
N MET A 191 -18.04 4.86 32.77
CA MET A 191 -16.76 5.56 32.73
C MET A 191 -16.82 6.66 31.64
N PRO A 192 -15.80 7.52 31.51
CA PRO A 192 -15.61 8.31 30.29
C PRO A 192 -15.60 7.42 29.04
N GLN A 193 -15.74 8.03 27.86
CA GLN A 193 -15.86 7.29 26.61
C GLN A 193 -14.65 6.39 26.35
N ILE A 194 -14.87 5.09 26.21
CA ILE A 194 -13.78 4.11 26.07
C ILE A 194 -13.46 3.95 24.59
N PHE A 195 -12.17 4.04 24.24
CA PHE A 195 -11.67 3.93 22.87
C PHE A 195 -11.04 2.57 22.57
N LYS A 196 -10.41 1.94 23.58
CA LYS A 196 -9.75 0.65 23.43
C LYS A 196 -9.81 -0.12 24.75
N MET A 197 -9.92 -1.45 24.66
CA MET A 197 -9.72 -2.35 25.78
C MET A 197 -8.80 -3.51 25.40
N ASP A 198 -8.24 -4.11 26.43
CA ASP A 198 -7.59 -5.40 26.34
C ASP A 198 -7.59 -6.09 27.71
N MET A 199 -7.36 -7.40 27.74
CA MET A 199 -7.42 -8.19 28.96
C MET A 199 -6.44 -9.36 28.98
N SER A 200 -6.08 -9.79 30.18
CA SER A 200 -5.41 -11.07 30.38
C SER A 200 -6.35 -12.24 30.08
N THR A 201 -5.76 -13.41 29.86
CA THR A 201 -6.48 -14.60 29.41
C THR A 201 -7.53 -15.13 30.39
N GLU A 202 -7.29 -14.94 31.68
CA GLU A 202 -8.23 -15.29 32.75
C GLU A 202 -9.23 -14.15 33.04
N GLY A 203 -9.08 -12.99 32.39
CA GLY A 203 -9.82 -11.77 32.69
C GLY A 203 -9.53 -11.22 34.09
N ASP A 204 -8.41 -11.61 34.71
CA ASP A 204 -8.01 -11.19 36.05
C ASP A 204 -7.34 -9.81 36.08
N ILE A 205 -6.88 -9.34 34.92
CA ILE A 205 -6.51 -7.96 34.64
C ILE A 205 -7.18 -7.51 33.36
N MET A 206 -7.82 -6.33 33.41
CA MET A 206 -8.40 -5.65 32.26
C MET A 206 -7.87 -4.23 32.21
N ALA A 207 -7.59 -3.73 31.03
CA ALA A 207 -7.13 -2.37 30.81
C ALA A 207 -8.02 -1.64 29.80
N PHE A 208 -8.29 -0.36 30.07
CA PHE A 208 -9.18 0.47 29.25
C PHE A 208 -8.51 1.82 28.99
N LEU A 209 -8.56 2.30 27.75
CA LEU A 209 -8.27 3.69 27.40
C LEU A 209 -9.58 4.45 27.28
N ALA A 210 -9.77 5.49 28.09
CA ALA A 210 -10.95 6.35 28.02
C ALA A 210 -10.58 7.81 27.74
N GLU A 211 -11.38 8.49 26.94
CA GLU A 211 -11.24 9.89 26.57
C GLU A 211 -11.78 10.81 27.68
N GLU A 212 -10.95 11.73 28.16
CA GLU A 212 -11.30 12.71 29.18
C GLU A 212 -10.84 14.12 28.78
N GLU A 213 -11.80 15.02 28.51
CA GLU A 213 -11.69 16.46 28.13
C GLU A 213 -10.67 16.83 27.02
N LYS A 214 -9.39 16.48 27.17
CA LYS A 214 -8.27 16.84 26.30
C LYS A 214 -7.23 15.73 26.11
N ASP A 215 -7.39 14.59 26.78
CA ASP A 215 -6.42 13.50 26.73
C ASP A 215 -7.11 12.14 26.95
N TYR A 216 -6.32 11.07 26.94
CA TYR A 216 -6.78 9.71 27.17
C TYR A 216 -6.17 9.14 28.44
N THR A 217 -7.01 8.57 29.31
CA THR A 217 -6.60 7.97 30.57
C THR A 217 -6.64 6.44 30.46
N LEU A 218 -5.53 5.80 30.80
CA LEU A 218 -5.38 4.36 30.95
C LEU A 218 -5.84 3.94 32.34
N TYR A 219 -6.80 3.03 32.42
CA TYR A 219 -7.26 2.43 33.67
C TYR A 219 -7.00 0.93 33.68
N ALA A 220 -6.51 0.41 34.81
CA ALA A 220 -6.39 -1.02 35.06
C ALA A 220 -7.40 -1.48 36.12
N PHE A 221 -7.94 -2.68 35.92
CA PHE A 221 -9.03 -3.25 36.70
C PHE A 221 -8.80 -4.72 37.02
N ASN A 222 -9.33 -5.17 38.15
CA ASN A 222 -9.45 -6.61 38.46
C ASN A 222 -10.76 -7.20 37.92
N LYS A 223 -10.87 -8.53 37.96
CA LYS A 223 -12.05 -9.30 37.51
C LYS A 223 -13.35 -8.89 38.21
N GLU A 224 -13.26 -8.35 39.43
CA GLU A 224 -14.39 -7.86 40.22
C GLU A 224 -14.88 -6.45 39.79
N GLY A 225 -14.17 -5.78 38.87
CA GLY A 225 -14.51 -4.44 38.39
C GLY A 225 -14.02 -3.31 39.31
N GLU A 226 -13.07 -3.61 40.21
CA GLU A 226 -12.43 -2.64 41.08
C GLU A 226 -11.22 -2.01 40.36
N PRO A 227 -11.06 -0.68 40.42
CA PRO A 227 -9.92 0.00 39.80
C PRO A 227 -8.65 -0.33 40.61
N LEU A 228 -7.60 -0.74 39.91
CA LEU A 228 -6.28 -1.00 40.48
C LEU A 228 -5.42 0.26 40.45
N TRP A 229 -5.38 0.94 39.31
CA TRP A 229 -4.64 2.18 39.10
C TRP A 229 -5.08 2.88 37.81
N GLU A 230 -4.70 4.15 37.66
CA GLU A 230 -4.95 4.96 36.47
C GLU A 230 -3.71 5.79 36.10
N LYS A 231 -3.54 6.09 34.80
CA LYS A 231 -2.45 6.89 34.23
C LYS A 231 -2.95 7.73 33.06
N GLU A 232 -2.67 9.03 33.07
CA GLU A 232 -3.04 9.95 31.99
C GLU A 232 -2.04 9.89 30.82
N GLY A 233 -2.54 10.12 29.60
CA GLY A 233 -1.74 10.45 28.42
C GLY A 233 -1.54 9.36 27.37
N TYR A 234 -2.27 8.25 27.35
CA TYR A 234 -1.95 7.09 26.46
C TYR A 234 -2.94 6.87 25.33
N LEU A 235 -2.44 6.51 24.14
CA LEU A 235 -3.24 6.37 22.92
C LEU A 235 -3.46 4.92 22.48
N THR A 236 -2.61 4.00 22.92
CA THR A 236 -2.77 2.55 22.68
C THR A 236 -2.22 1.76 23.86
N LEU A 237 -2.75 0.55 24.04
CA LEU A 237 -2.33 -0.40 25.07
C LEU A 237 -2.29 -1.83 24.52
N ASP A 238 -1.68 -2.72 25.31
CA ASP A 238 -1.78 -4.18 25.22
C ASP A 238 -1.49 -4.80 26.61
N VAL A 239 -2.14 -5.92 26.95
CA VAL A 239 -2.06 -6.61 28.24
C VAL A 239 -1.42 -7.97 28.02
N SER A 240 -0.43 -8.32 28.84
CA SER A 240 0.21 -9.64 28.70
C SER A 240 -0.77 -10.76 29.05
N HIS A 241 -0.61 -11.92 28.40
CA HIS A 241 -1.49 -13.08 28.57
C HIS A 241 -1.76 -13.45 30.04
N GLN A 242 -0.72 -13.39 30.89
CA GLN A 242 -0.81 -13.70 32.33
C GLN A 242 -1.26 -12.52 33.22
N GLY A 243 -1.52 -11.34 32.64
CA GLY A 243 -1.90 -10.13 33.36
C GLY A 243 -0.79 -9.52 34.23
N ASN A 244 0.47 -9.90 33.99
CA ASN A 244 1.60 -9.40 34.77
C ASN A 244 2.07 -8.01 34.31
N TYR A 245 1.81 -7.68 33.03
CA TYR A 245 2.29 -6.46 32.41
C TYR A 245 1.20 -5.80 31.56
N ILE A 246 1.26 -4.47 31.50
CA ILE A 246 0.46 -3.64 30.60
C ILE A 246 1.42 -2.73 29.84
N ALA A 247 1.52 -2.90 28.52
CA ALA A 247 2.25 -1.99 27.66
C ALA A 247 1.31 -0.86 27.21
N ALA A 248 1.81 0.36 27.15
CA ALA A 248 1.05 1.50 26.68
C ALA A 248 1.96 2.50 25.95
N ALA A 249 1.42 3.24 24.98
CA ALA A 249 2.16 4.28 24.29
C ALA A 249 1.45 5.63 24.30
N SER A 250 2.23 6.69 24.47
CA SER A 250 1.83 8.08 24.58
C SER A 250 2.69 8.91 23.65
N GLY A 251 2.10 9.62 22.67
CA GLY A 251 2.89 10.42 21.74
C GLY A 251 3.99 9.59 21.06
N GLU A 252 5.25 9.86 21.37
CA GLU A 252 6.44 9.15 20.87
C GLU A 252 7.14 8.29 21.95
N GLU A 253 6.46 7.94 23.04
CA GLU A 253 7.01 7.14 24.16
C GLU A 253 6.19 5.87 24.38
N ILE A 254 6.88 4.73 24.56
CA ILE A 254 6.33 3.45 24.98
C ILE A 254 6.68 3.24 26.45
N ARG A 255 5.75 2.74 27.25
CA ARG A 255 5.97 2.34 28.65
C ARG A 255 5.42 0.97 28.93
N LEU A 256 6.11 0.24 29.80
CA LEU A 256 5.65 -1.02 30.37
C LEU A 256 5.35 -0.85 31.85
N PHE A 257 4.16 -1.24 32.29
CA PHE A 257 3.75 -1.24 33.69
C PHE A 257 3.63 -2.66 34.22
N SER A 258 3.98 -2.88 35.48
CA SER A 258 3.59 -4.09 36.20
C SER A 258 2.10 -4.09 36.50
N ARG A 259 1.56 -5.26 36.89
CA ARG A 259 0.19 -5.42 37.39
C ARG A 259 -0.20 -4.38 38.45
N GLU A 260 0.72 -3.96 39.31
CA GLU A 260 0.52 -2.95 40.36
C GLU A 260 0.65 -1.49 39.87
N GLY A 261 0.86 -1.26 38.57
CA GLY A 261 0.96 0.08 37.98
C GLY A 261 2.32 0.75 38.19
N LYS A 262 3.34 -0.04 38.56
CA LYS A 262 4.72 0.43 38.65
C LYS A 262 5.35 0.38 37.25
N GLU A 263 5.95 1.48 36.84
CA GLU A 263 6.74 1.52 35.62
C GLU A 263 7.94 0.56 35.72
N VAL A 264 8.06 -0.32 34.73
CA VAL A 264 9.16 -1.27 34.57
C VAL A 264 10.26 -0.63 33.73
N TRP A 265 9.89 -0.07 32.57
CA TRP A 265 10.76 0.68 31.68
C TRP A 265 9.96 1.63 30.77
N SER A 266 10.66 2.58 30.15
CA SER A 266 10.15 3.42 29.07
C SER A 266 11.16 3.53 27.91
N TYR A 267 10.67 3.80 26.71
CA TYR A 267 11.46 3.91 25.48
C TYR A 267 10.84 4.93 24.52
N GLU A 268 11.65 5.79 23.89
CA GLU A 268 11.19 6.78 22.90
C GLU A 268 11.64 6.36 21.49
N PRO A 269 10.78 5.71 20.68
CA PRO A 269 11.14 5.31 19.31
C PRO A 269 11.26 6.48 18.32
N GLY A 270 10.89 7.71 18.68
CA GLY A 270 10.83 8.85 17.75
C GLY A 270 9.71 8.73 16.71
N ALA A 271 8.70 7.89 17.00
CA ALA A 271 7.56 7.62 16.15
C ALA A 271 6.29 7.48 17.01
N LYS A 272 5.15 7.89 16.46
CA LYS A 272 3.86 7.77 17.15
C LYS A 272 3.32 6.36 17.06
N ILE A 273 3.35 5.63 18.16
CA ILE A 273 2.94 4.24 18.17
C ILE A 273 1.41 4.14 18.19
N THR A 274 0.87 3.46 17.18
CA THR A 274 -0.58 3.25 17.01
C THR A 274 -1.02 1.87 17.50
N GLN A 275 -0.10 0.90 17.54
CA GLN A 275 -0.40 -0.47 17.94
C GLN A 275 0.75 -1.06 18.77
N LEU A 276 0.37 -1.81 19.80
CA LEU A 276 1.25 -2.61 20.65
C LEU A 276 0.72 -4.04 20.65
N LYS A 277 1.61 -5.02 20.72
CA LYS A 277 1.30 -6.44 20.93
C LYS A 277 2.40 -7.11 21.74
N ILE A 278 2.06 -7.71 22.87
CA ILE A 278 2.93 -8.54 23.71
C ILE A 278 2.79 -9.99 23.23
N SER A 279 3.90 -10.71 23.13
CA SER A 279 3.87 -12.15 22.83
C SER A 279 3.16 -12.91 23.95
N GLU A 280 2.52 -14.02 23.63
CA GLU A 280 1.68 -14.75 24.59
C GLU A 280 2.51 -15.35 25.74
N ASP A 281 3.74 -15.77 25.46
CA ASP A 281 4.71 -16.20 26.48
C ASP A 281 5.17 -15.04 27.40
N GLY A 282 4.92 -13.79 26.99
CA GLY A 282 5.28 -12.59 27.73
C GLY A 282 6.77 -12.27 27.68
N GLU A 283 7.50 -12.68 26.64
CA GLU A 283 8.94 -12.44 26.47
C GLU A 283 9.26 -11.28 25.51
N TYR A 284 8.32 -10.90 24.63
CA TYR A 284 8.54 -9.88 23.59
C TYR A 284 7.40 -8.86 23.50
N LEU A 285 7.75 -7.67 22.99
CA LEU A 285 6.80 -6.61 22.65
C LEU A 285 7.05 -6.12 21.22
N LEU A 286 5.99 -6.10 20.41
CA LEU A 286 5.95 -5.48 19.10
C LEU A 286 5.25 -4.12 19.20
N ALA A 287 5.87 -3.07 18.68
CA ALA A 287 5.28 -1.75 18.56
C ALA A 287 5.26 -1.30 17.10
N TYR A 288 4.13 -0.75 16.66
CA TYR A 288 3.90 -0.38 15.27
C TYR A 288 3.28 1.01 15.14
N ASN A 289 3.79 1.79 14.19
CA ASN A 289 3.21 3.05 13.72
C ASN A 289 2.63 2.86 12.31
N SER A 290 1.29 2.95 12.21
CA SER A 290 0.55 2.81 10.95
C SER A 290 0.77 3.98 9.98
N PHE A 291 1.34 5.10 10.44
CA PHE A 291 1.59 6.33 9.69
C PHE A 291 3.08 6.71 9.71
N GLY A 292 3.96 5.74 9.49
CA GLY A 292 5.41 5.90 9.64
C GLY A 292 6.07 6.83 8.64
N GLY A 293 5.46 7.09 7.48
CA GLY A 293 6.03 7.96 6.46
C GLY A 293 7.29 7.36 5.83
N GLY A 294 8.42 8.07 5.85
CA GLY A 294 9.68 7.58 5.28
C GLY A 294 10.58 6.81 6.25
N GLU A 295 10.22 6.75 7.54
CA GLU A 295 11.08 6.27 8.63
C GLU A 295 10.67 4.88 9.14
N ASP A 296 11.56 4.23 9.89
CA ASP A 296 11.27 2.94 10.54
C ASP A 296 10.01 3.04 11.42
N ASN A 297 9.13 2.05 11.29
CA ASN A 297 7.80 2.10 11.90
C ASN A 297 7.37 0.79 12.58
N LEU A 298 8.18 -0.26 12.53
CA LEU A 298 8.03 -1.50 13.28
C LEU A 298 9.22 -1.68 14.23
N PHE A 299 8.95 -1.85 15.51
CA PHE A 299 9.95 -1.96 16.57
C PHE A 299 9.67 -3.22 17.39
N PHE A 300 10.72 -3.98 17.69
CA PHE A 300 10.62 -5.24 18.43
C PHE A 300 11.55 -5.24 19.62
N PHE A 301 10.99 -5.51 20.80
CA PHE A 301 11.66 -5.42 22.10
C PHE A 301 11.59 -6.75 22.84
N ASN A 302 12.54 -6.99 23.75
CA ASN A 302 12.30 -7.90 24.86
C ASN A 302 11.57 -7.18 26.01
N MET A 303 11.09 -7.93 27.00
CA MET A 303 10.35 -7.35 28.12
C MET A 303 11.23 -6.65 29.17
N GLU A 304 12.55 -6.72 29.05
CA GLU A 304 13.50 -5.86 29.78
C GLU A 304 13.63 -4.44 29.20
N GLY A 305 13.04 -4.18 28.03
CA GLY A 305 13.04 -2.86 27.36
C GLY A 305 14.22 -2.65 26.40
N GLU A 306 14.95 -3.71 26.04
CA GLU A 306 15.97 -3.67 24.99
C GLU A 306 15.32 -3.74 23.61
N LEU A 307 15.62 -2.74 22.76
CA LEU A 307 15.26 -2.79 21.35
C LEU A 307 16.12 -3.84 20.65
N LEU A 308 15.52 -4.93 20.21
CA LEU A 308 16.20 -6.02 19.51
C LEU A 308 16.45 -5.66 18.04
N TRP A 309 15.44 -5.09 17.38
CA TRP A 309 15.56 -4.56 16.02
C TRP A 309 14.41 -3.58 15.71
N GLN A 310 14.63 -2.75 14.70
CA GLN A 310 13.62 -1.89 14.09
C GLN A 310 13.67 -2.02 12.57
N LYS A 311 12.54 -1.77 11.90
CA LYS A 311 12.45 -1.90 10.45
C LYS A 311 11.34 -1.01 9.88
N ARG A 312 11.59 -0.47 8.69
CA ARG A 312 10.57 0.07 7.82
C ARG A 312 9.75 -1.05 7.18
N ILE A 313 8.46 -1.05 7.49
CA ILE A 313 7.42 -1.78 6.75
C ILE A 313 6.45 -0.77 6.14
N ARG A 314 5.53 -1.23 5.29
CA ARG A 314 4.56 -0.33 4.66
C ARG A 314 3.61 0.25 5.71
N ASP A 315 3.14 1.47 5.45
CA ASP A 315 2.09 2.10 6.27
C ASP A 315 0.78 1.33 6.10
N ASP A 316 -0.11 1.45 7.07
CA ASP A 316 -1.43 0.78 7.09
C ASP A 316 -1.35 -0.76 6.91
N SER A 317 -0.30 -1.38 7.44
CA SER A 317 -0.13 -2.84 7.44
C SER A 317 -0.82 -3.48 8.64
N LEU A 318 -1.44 -4.64 8.44
CA LEU A 318 -1.85 -5.49 9.55
C LEU A 318 -0.63 -6.22 10.10
N VAL A 319 -0.46 -6.24 11.42
CA VAL A 319 0.66 -6.89 12.09
C VAL A 319 0.19 -7.86 13.15
N ASP A 320 0.82 -9.03 13.22
CA ASP A 320 0.57 -10.04 14.25
C ASP A 320 1.84 -10.82 14.58
N LEU A 321 1.87 -11.49 15.73
CA LEU A 321 3.01 -12.30 16.18
C LEU A 321 2.59 -13.63 16.81
N SER A 322 3.45 -14.63 16.71
CA SER A 322 3.26 -15.94 17.37
C SER A 322 3.40 -15.84 18.88
N GLU A 323 2.91 -16.85 19.60
CA GLU A 323 3.01 -16.97 21.07
C GLU A 323 4.41 -16.72 21.60
N ASP A 324 5.42 -17.23 20.91
CA ASP A 324 6.83 -17.20 21.30
C ASP A 324 7.62 -16.02 20.70
N GLY A 325 6.93 -15.11 19.99
CA GLY A 325 7.54 -14.01 19.25
C GLY A 325 8.54 -14.43 18.16
N GLN A 326 8.66 -15.72 17.84
CA GLN A 326 9.59 -16.20 16.82
C GLN A 326 9.11 -15.92 15.41
N ARG A 327 7.82 -15.60 15.23
CA ARG A 327 7.25 -15.24 13.94
C ARG A 327 6.46 -13.95 14.07
N ILE A 328 6.86 -12.97 13.27
CA ILE A 328 6.14 -11.71 13.11
C ILE A 328 5.60 -11.70 11.68
N VAL A 329 4.28 -11.54 11.54
CA VAL A 329 3.61 -11.50 10.24
C VAL A 329 3.13 -10.10 9.98
N VAL A 330 3.53 -9.58 8.83
CA VAL A 330 3.11 -8.29 8.31
C VAL A 330 2.32 -8.52 7.03
N SER A 331 1.07 -8.11 7.02
CA SER A 331 0.23 -8.06 5.82
C SER A 331 0.15 -6.61 5.36
N SER A 332 0.68 -6.34 4.19
CA SER A 332 0.68 -5.01 3.61
C SER A 332 0.00 -5.02 2.26
N TRP A 333 -0.76 -3.97 1.99
CA TRP A 333 -1.38 -3.73 0.69
C TRP A 333 -1.13 -2.28 0.28
N ARG A 334 -1.10 -2.00 -1.02
CA ARG A 334 -0.89 -0.65 -1.53
C ARG A 334 -2.10 -0.22 -2.34
N HIS A 335 -2.82 0.75 -1.78
CA HIS A 335 -4.07 1.31 -2.30
C HIS A 335 -4.02 1.78 -3.76
N TYR A 336 -2.82 1.95 -4.34
CA TYR A 336 -2.60 2.43 -5.69
C TYR A 336 -1.45 1.73 -6.44
N SER A 337 -0.98 0.54 -6.00
CA SER A 337 0.11 -0.15 -6.74
C SER A 337 0.03 -1.68 -6.84
N GLU A 338 -0.66 -2.39 -5.95
CA GLU A 338 -0.66 -3.86 -5.91
C GLU A 338 -2.11 -4.39 -5.95
N ASP A 339 -2.43 -5.33 -6.86
CA ASP A 339 -3.70 -6.08 -6.85
C ASP A 339 -3.66 -7.24 -5.82
N PHE A 340 -2.62 -7.27 -5.00
CA PHE A 340 -2.33 -8.36 -4.08
C PHE A 340 -1.86 -7.82 -2.73
N THR A 341 -2.21 -8.53 -1.67
CA THR A 341 -1.63 -8.38 -0.34
C THR A 341 -0.28 -9.09 -0.31
N LEU A 342 0.75 -8.37 0.15
CA LEU A 342 2.05 -8.93 0.43
C LEU A 342 2.15 -9.32 1.90
N ILE A 343 2.36 -10.61 2.16
CA ILE A 343 2.59 -11.16 3.48
C ILE A 343 4.10 -11.37 3.68
N ASN A 344 4.70 -10.60 4.58
CA ASN A 344 6.08 -10.78 5.01
C ASN A 344 6.13 -11.48 6.37
N CYS A 345 6.88 -12.58 6.46
CA CYS A 345 7.13 -13.28 7.71
C CYS A 345 8.56 -13.02 8.18
N PHE A 346 8.73 -12.37 9.32
CA PHE A 346 10.02 -12.12 9.97
C PHE A 346 10.23 -13.08 11.13
N ASP A 347 11.50 -13.38 11.44
CA ASP A 347 11.85 -14.04 12.68
C ASP A 347 12.11 -13.05 13.84
N SER A 348 12.32 -13.58 15.04
CA SER A 348 12.67 -12.80 16.25
C SER A 348 13.94 -11.95 16.10
N GLN A 349 14.78 -12.20 15.09
CA GLN A 349 15.98 -11.42 14.78
C GLN A 349 15.74 -10.37 13.67
N GLY A 350 14.50 -10.22 13.20
CA GLY A 350 14.10 -9.25 12.16
C GLY A 350 14.48 -9.68 10.74
N ARG A 351 14.89 -10.94 10.54
CA ARG A 351 15.23 -11.48 9.22
C ARG A 351 13.96 -11.90 8.51
N LEU A 352 13.82 -11.49 7.25
CA LEU A 352 12.74 -11.97 6.39
C LEU A 352 12.95 -13.47 6.13
N ARG A 353 11.95 -14.28 6.49
CA ARG A 353 11.94 -15.74 6.31
C ARG A 353 11.07 -16.19 5.17
N ARG A 354 10.07 -15.38 4.82
CA ARG A 354 9.13 -15.70 3.74
C ARG A 354 8.40 -14.46 3.24
N GLU A 355 8.07 -14.51 1.96
CA GLU A 355 7.17 -13.58 1.31
C GLU A 355 6.08 -14.37 0.59
N ILE A 356 4.82 -13.95 0.72
CA ILE A 356 3.67 -14.59 0.06
C ILE A 356 2.80 -13.50 -0.54
N GLU A 357 2.50 -13.62 -1.82
CA GLU A 357 1.52 -12.75 -2.49
C GLU A 357 0.14 -13.41 -2.48
N VAL A 358 -0.87 -12.64 -2.10
CA VAL A 358 -2.28 -13.05 -2.10
C VAL A 358 -3.06 -12.09 -2.97
N GLY A 359 -3.64 -12.56 -4.08
CA GLY A 359 -4.32 -11.73 -5.09
C GLY A 359 -5.66 -11.12 -4.66
N SER A 360 -5.70 -10.44 -3.51
CA SER A 360 -6.78 -9.58 -3.02
C SER A 360 -6.25 -8.71 -1.88
N ARG A 361 -6.96 -7.66 -1.48
CA ARG A 361 -6.62 -6.86 -0.29
C ARG A 361 -7.15 -7.54 0.98
N ALA A 362 -6.27 -7.84 1.92
CA ALA A 362 -6.65 -8.31 3.25
C ALA A 362 -7.16 -7.14 4.10
N GLU A 363 -8.39 -7.27 4.61
CA GLU A 363 -9.01 -6.31 5.54
C GLU A 363 -8.96 -6.84 6.98
N ALA A 364 -8.90 -8.16 7.13
CA ALA A 364 -8.74 -8.82 8.43
C ALA A 364 -7.69 -9.92 8.34
N MET A 365 -6.91 -10.07 9.40
CA MET A 365 -5.85 -11.07 9.52
C MET A 365 -5.83 -11.64 10.93
N ALA A 366 -5.64 -12.96 11.04
CA ALA A 366 -5.33 -13.59 12.32
C ALA A 366 -4.29 -14.70 12.13
N LEU A 367 -3.27 -14.69 12.98
CA LEU A 367 -2.26 -15.74 13.09
C LEU A 367 -2.69 -16.74 14.17
N CYS A 368 -2.58 -18.04 13.91
CA CYS A 368 -2.76 -19.02 14.97
C CYS A 368 -1.61 -18.91 15.99
N ARG A 369 -1.84 -19.32 17.25
CA ARG A 369 -0.89 -19.20 18.36
C ARG A 369 0.54 -19.67 18.04
N GLU A 370 0.68 -20.87 17.46
CA GLU A 370 1.99 -21.43 17.08
C GLU A 370 2.67 -20.70 15.90
N GLY A 371 2.02 -19.71 15.29
CA GLY A 371 2.50 -19.00 14.11
C GLY A 371 2.39 -19.77 12.79
N LYS A 372 1.91 -21.02 12.78
CA LYS A 372 1.97 -21.91 11.60
C LYS A 372 0.90 -21.69 10.55
N LYS A 373 -0.20 -21.02 10.86
CA LYS A 373 -1.32 -20.78 9.95
C LYS A 373 -1.80 -19.34 10.05
N LEU A 374 -2.18 -18.77 8.91
CA LEU A 374 -2.67 -17.40 8.78
C LEU A 374 -3.99 -17.39 8.02
N VAL A 375 -4.99 -16.69 8.56
CA VAL A 375 -6.28 -16.50 7.90
C VAL A 375 -6.36 -15.05 7.49
N LEU A 376 -6.73 -14.83 6.24
CA LEU A 376 -6.95 -13.52 5.67
C LEU A 376 -8.39 -13.45 5.20
N GLY A 377 -9.12 -12.43 5.63
CA GLY A 377 -10.40 -12.07 5.03
C GLY A 377 -10.21 -10.83 4.17
N CYS A 378 -10.63 -10.92 2.91
CA CYS A 378 -10.33 -9.92 1.89
C CYS A 378 -11.55 -9.08 1.49
N ASP A 379 -11.28 -7.90 0.93
CA ASP A 379 -12.27 -6.93 0.45
C ASP A 379 -13.20 -7.47 -0.64
N ASP A 380 -12.68 -8.35 -1.50
CA ASP A 380 -13.46 -9.03 -2.55
C ASP A 380 -14.30 -10.21 -2.03
N GLY A 381 -14.23 -10.48 -0.72
CA GLY A 381 -14.91 -11.56 -0.03
C GLY A 381 -14.23 -12.92 -0.09
N ASN A 382 -13.03 -13.03 -0.66
CA ASN A 382 -12.22 -14.22 -0.50
C ASN A 382 -11.65 -14.32 0.91
N VAL A 383 -11.58 -15.55 1.39
CA VAL A 383 -10.92 -15.92 2.63
C VAL A 383 -9.81 -16.89 2.26
N TYR A 384 -8.58 -16.59 2.67
CA TYR A 384 -7.41 -17.41 2.41
C TYR A 384 -6.89 -17.99 3.72
N ILE A 385 -6.62 -19.30 3.72
CA ILE A 385 -5.91 -20.01 4.78
C ILE A 385 -4.52 -20.35 4.26
N LEU A 386 -3.48 -19.80 4.88
CA LEU A 386 -2.09 -19.98 4.47
C LEU A 386 -1.33 -20.83 5.47
N ASN A 387 -0.48 -21.72 4.96
CA ASN A 387 0.47 -22.51 5.74
C ASN A 387 1.82 -21.81 5.82
N LEU A 388 2.24 -21.47 7.04
CA LEU A 388 3.49 -20.80 7.37
C LEU A 388 4.56 -21.74 7.99
N ASP A 389 4.25 -23.02 8.23
CA ASP A 389 5.09 -23.97 8.97
C ASP A 389 6.43 -24.30 8.29
N ARG A 390 6.51 -24.12 6.96
CA ARG A 390 7.77 -24.35 6.22
C ARG A 390 8.71 -23.17 6.36
N GLU A 391 9.61 -23.26 7.34
CA GLU A 391 10.74 -22.36 7.45
C GLU A 391 11.82 -22.67 6.40
N THR A 392 12.13 -21.67 5.58
CA THR A 392 13.37 -21.65 4.81
C THR A 392 14.54 -21.51 5.79
N LEU A 393 15.35 -22.56 5.95
CA LEU A 393 16.58 -22.51 6.75
C LEU A 393 17.58 -21.54 6.08
N GLY A 394 17.65 -20.30 6.58
CA GLY A 394 18.52 -19.23 6.05
C GLY A 394 17.78 -17.90 5.94
N GLU A 395 18.49 -16.82 5.61
CA GLU A 395 17.80 -15.61 5.13
C GLU A 395 17.04 -15.97 3.86
N TYR A 396 15.74 -15.60 3.80
CA TYR A 396 15.00 -15.72 2.56
C TYR A 396 15.52 -14.66 1.60
N PHE A 397 16.27 -15.13 0.61
CA PHE A 397 16.51 -14.37 -0.60
C PHE A 397 15.41 -14.79 -1.56
N PRO A 398 14.50 -13.90 -2.00
CA PRO A 398 13.53 -14.24 -3.02
C PRO A 398 14.27 -14.90 -4.19
N ALA A 399 13.81 -16.10 -4.58
CA ALA A 399 14.53 -16.94 -5.52
C ALA A 399 14.63 -16.21 -6.87
N GLY A 400 15.82 -15.69 -7.18
CA GLY A 400 16.17 -15.23 -8.53
C GLY A 400 15.76 -13.80 -8.91
N GLU A 401 15.45 -12.90 -7.99
CA GLU A 401 15.27 -11.48 -8.37
C GLU A 401 16.62 -10.76 -8.35
N GLU A 402 17.20 -10.50 -9.53
CA GLU A 402 18.25 -9.49 -9.63
C GLU A 402 17.69 -8.16 -9.12
N VAL A 403 18.16 -7.70 -7.95
CA VAL A 403 17.87 -6.35 -7.48
C VAL A 403 18.59 -5.37 -8.42
N PHE A 404 17.87 -4.89 -9.43
CA PHE A 404 18.38 -3.86 -10.32
C PHE A 404 18.37 -2.50 -9.60
N PHE A 405 19.50 -2.16 -8.99
CA PHE A 405 19.70 -0.81 -8.43
C PHE A 405 19.64 0.27 -9.52
N TYR A 406 19.94 -0.07 -10.77
CA TYR A 406 19.77 0.78 -11.95
C TYR A 406 19.64 -0.09 -13.20
N VAL A 407 18.80 0.33 -14.14
CA VAL A 407 18.64 -0.34 -15.43
C VAL A 407 19.25 0.59 -16.50
N PRO A 408 20.47 0.30 -16.98
CA PRO A 408 21.10 1.15 -17.97
C PRO A 408 20.41 0.97 -19.32
N SER A 409 20.35 2.04 -20.10
CA SER A 409 19.57 2.03 -21.33
C SER A 409 20.15 1.20 -22.47
N GLN A 410 21.44 0.89 -22.42
CA GLN A 410 22.12 0.03 -23.40
C GLN A 410 21.67 -1.44 -23.38
N THR A 411 20.92 -1.86 -22.35
CA THR A 411 20.42 -3.23 -22.18
C THR A 411 19.27 -3.60 -23.14
N THR A 412 18.83 -2.66 -24.01
CA THR A 412 17.61 -2.79 -24.82
C THR A 412 17.82 -2.78 -26.35
N GLN A 413 19.03 -3.05 -26.86
CA GLN A 413 19.23 -3.18 -28.31
C GLN A 413 18.48 -4.38 -28.92
N GLU A 414 18.05 -4.22 -30.18
CA GLU A 414 17.39 -5.21 -31.07
C GLU A 414 15.84 -5.17 -31.10
N ASN A 415 15.26 -4.11 -31.69
CA ASN A 415 14.11 -4.15 -32.63
C ASN A 415 13.54 -2.74 -32.88
N ASP A 416 12.95 -2.51 -34.06
CA ASP A 416 12.27 -1.26 -34.50
C ASP A 416 10.88 -1.06 -33.86
N ASP A 417 10.58 -1.77 -32.77
CA ASP A 417 9.29 -1.68 -32.09
C ASP A 417 9.03 -0.25 -31.55
N PRO A 418 7.80 0.27 -31.64
CA PRO A 418 7.47 1.58 -31.12
C PRO A 418 7.71 1.68 -29.61
N ARG A 419 8.16 2.87 -29.19
CA ARG A 419 8.40 3.22 -27.80
C ARG A 419 7.41 4.28 -27.35
N ILE A 420 7.03 4.19 -26.09
CA ILE A 420 6.28 5.21 -25.36
C ILE A 420 7.01 5.57 -24.06
N ASP A 421 6.92 6.84 -23.67
CA ASP A 421 7.34 7.33 -22.37
C ASP A 421 6.11 7.49 -21.46
N LEU A 422 6.13 6.83 -20.31
CA LEU A 422 5.07 6.81 -19.31
C LEU A 422 5.55 7.54 -18.05
N PHE A 423 4.64 8.19 -17.32
CA PHE A 423 5.00 8.97 -16.13
C PHE A 423 4.29 8.42 -14.90
N PHE A 424 5.06 7.75 -14.04
CA PHE A 424 4.56 7.15 -12.79
C PHE A 424 5.07 7.92 -11.59
N TYR A 425 4.39 7.81 -10.46
CA TYR A 425 4.90 8.40 -9.23
C TYR A 425 6.08 7.59 -8.65
N ASP A 426 6.96 8.25 -7.90
CA ASP A 426 7.90 7.58 -6.99
C ASP A 426 7.13 6.85 -5.86
N GLU A 427 7.83 6.06 -5.05
CA GLU A 427 7.22 5.21 -4.01
C GLU A 427 6.39 5.99 -2.98
N ASN A 428 6.63 7.30 -2.85
CA ASN A 428 5.96 8.19 -1.91
C ASN A 428 4.85 9.03 -2.56
N ALA A 429 4.55 8.84 -3.84
CA ALA A 429 3.56 9.63 -4.59
C ALA A 429 3.83 11.15 -4.64
N MET A 430 5.11 11.52 -4.67
CA MET A 430 5.58 12.91 -4.61
C MET A 430 6.07 13.43 -5.97
N VAL A 431 6.75 12.60 -6.75
CA VAL A 431 7.45 13.01 -7.98
C VAL A 431 7.09 12.09 -9.14
N LEU A 432 6.76 12.65 -10.30
CA LEU A 432 6.54 11.87 -11.53
C LEU A 432 7.88 11.51 -12.19
N ILE A 433 8.15 10.22 -12.27
CA ILE A 433 9.33 9.60 -12.89
C ILE A 433 8.96 9.11 -14.29
N PRO A 434 9.64 9.59 -15.34
CA PRO A 434 9.46 9.07 -16.69
C PRO A 434 10.09 7.67 -16.82
N VAL A 435 9.41 6.77 -17.52
CA VAL A 435 9.94 5.45 -17.91
C VAL A 435 9.63 5.17 -19.37
N SER A 436 10.62 4.69 -20.11
CA SER A 436 10.43 4.26 -21.50
C SER A 436 10.04 2.79 -21.55
N ARG A 437 8.90 2.51 -22.17
CA ARG A 437 8.38 1.16 -22.42
C ARG A 437 8.35 0.88 -23.91
N LYS A 438 8.78 -0.32 -24.30
CA LYS A 438 8.58 -0.84 -25.65
C LYS A 438 7.17 -1.43 -25.75
N ILE A 439 6.50 -1.16 -26.86
CA ILE A 439 5.17 -1.70 -27.16
C ILE A 439 5.16 -2.33 -28.56
N GLY A 440 4.24 -3.26 -28.80
CA GLY A 440 4.06 -3.83 -30.14
C GLY A 440 3.53 -2.81 -31.15
N GLU A 441 3.62 -3.14 -32.45
CA GLU A 441 3.02 -2.32 -33.51
C GLU A 441 1.53 -2.06 -33.24
N THR A 442 1.13 -0.80 -33.36
CA THR A 442 -0.25 -0.35 -33.13
C THR A 442 -0.62 0.76 -34.12
N ASN A 443 -1.91 0.86 -34.44
CA ASN A 443 -2.44 1.94 -35.29
C ASN A 443 -2.82 3.20 -34.48
N ASP A 444 -2.86 3.09 -33.14
CA ASP A 444 -3.20 4.19 -32.25
C ASP A 444 -2.20 4.24 -31.09
N LEU A 445 -1.12 5.01 -31.29
CA LEU A 445 -0.05 5.15 -30.29
C LEU A 445 -0.50 5.92 -29.04
N VAL A 446 -1.47 6.83 -29.17
CA VAL A 446 -1.93 7.67 -28.07
C VAL A 446 -2.77 6.85 -27.11
N GLN A 447 -3.79 6.14 -27.62
CA GLN A 447 -4.60 5.22 -26.81
C GLN A 447 -3.71 4.13 -26.19
N SER A 448 -2.81 3.53 -26.98
CA SER A 448 -1.91 2.48 -26.47
C SER A 448 -1.00 2.97 -25.34
N ALA A 449 -0.57 4.24 -25.37
CA ALA A 449 0.22 4.82 -24.29
C ALA A 449 -0.59 5.00 -22.99
N LEU A 450 -1.86 5.39 -23.10
CA LEU A 450 -2.74 5.49 -21.94
C LEU A 450 -3.09 4.12 -21.38
N ASP A 451 -3.35 3.13 -22.22
CA ASP A 451 -3.60 1.76 -21.79
C ASP A 451 -2.40 1.20 -21.01
N GLU A 452 -1.18 1.45 -21.49
CA GLU A 452 0.05 1.06 -20.80
C GLU A 452 0.35 1.89 -19.54
N LEU A 453 -0.07 3.16 -19.50
CA LEU A 453 -0.05 3.98 -18.29
C LEU A 453 -1.00 3.41 -17.22
N ILE A 454 -2.23 3.07 -17.60
CA ILE A 454 -3.25 2.45 -16.73
C ILE A 454 -2.79 1.06 -16.28
N ARG A 455 -2.09 0.32 -17.15
CA ARG A 455 -1.47 -0.97 -16.82
C ARG A 455 -0.44 -0.85 -15.69
N GLY A 456 0.12 0.34 -15.47
CA GLY A 456 0.99 0.67 -14.34
C GLY A 456 2.46 0.35 -14.56
N PRO A 457 3.34 0.73 -13.61
CA PRO A 457 4.77 0.44 -13.71
C PRO A 457 5.05 -1.06 -13.51
N ARG A 458 6.20 -1.54 -13.98
CA ARG A 458 6.59 -2.94 -13.74
C ARG A 458 6.82 -3.24 -12.26
N ALA A 459 6.68 -4.52 -11.90
CA ALA A 459 7.04 -5.02 -10.58
C ALA A 459 8.50 -4.65 -10.22
N ASN A 460 8.78 -4.45 -8.93
CA ASN A 460 10.10 -4.06 -8.42
C ASN A 460 10.67 -2.75 -8.99
N SER A 461 9.86 -1.94 -9.66
CA SER A 461 10.25 -0.59 -10.07
C SER A 461 10.35 0.38 -8.88
N TYR A 462 9.67 0.12 -7.76
CA TYR A 462 9.46 1.13 -6.72
C TYR A 462 8.76 2.39 -7.26
N LEU A 463 8.03 2.28 -8.37
CA LEU A 463 7.15 3.33 -8.86
C LEU A 463 5.71 2.94 -8.55
N VAL A 464 4.83 3.93 -8.43
CA VAL A 464 3.40 3.72 -8.14
C VAL A 464 2.53 4.31 -9.24
N ARG A 465 1.36 3.72 -9.44
CA ARG A 465 0.42 4.16 -10.46
C ARG A 465 -0.14 5.52 -10.07
N THR A 466 -0.44 6.31 -11.08
CA THR A 466 -1.19 7.56 -10.96
C THR A 466 -2.67 7.33 -11.19
N ILE A 467 -3.00 6.32 -12.01
CA ILE A 467 -4.35 5.92 -12.38
C ILE A 467 -4.59 4.48 -11.88
N PRO A 468 -5.68 4.20 -11.17
CA PRO A 468 -6.04 2.84 -10.77
C PRO A 468 -6.13 1.90 -11.97
N LYS A 469 -5.85 0.61 -11.75
CA LYS A 469 -5.96 -0.40 -12.80
C LYS A 469 -7.43 -0.62 -13.17
N GLY A 470 -7.70 -0.87 -14.45
CA GLY A 470 -9.04 -1.23 -14.93
C GLY A 470 -9.96 -0.04 -15.19
N VAL A 471 -9.49 1.17 -14.92
CA VAL A 471 -10.10 2.42 -15.36
C VAL A 471 -10.09 2.45 -16.88
N ASP A 472 -11.21 2.81 -17.48
CA ASP A 472 -11.31 3.03 -18.92
C ASP A 472 -11.19 4.54 -19.23
N ILE A 473 -10.22 4.91 -20.06
CA ILE A 473 -10.00 6.28 -20.50
C ILE A 473 -9.99 6.28 -22.02
N GLU A 474 -11.03 6.87 -22.60
CA GLU A 474 -11.14 7.03 -24.05
C GLU A 474 -10.49 8.35 -24.48
N VAL A 475 -9.80 8.30 -25.61
CA VAL A 475 -9.33 9.52 -26.29
C VAL A 475 -9.97 9.74 -27.65
N LYS A 476 -10.08 11.01 -28.02
CA LYS A 476 -10.58 11.43 -29.32
C LYS A 476 -9.72 12.58 -29.85
N GLU A 477 -9.20 12.40 -31.05
CA GLU A 477 -8.47 13.45 -31.76
C GLU A 477 -9.45 14.29 -32.61
N GLU A 478 -9.50 15.60 -32.37
CA GLU A 478 -10.19 16.55 -33.26
C GLU A 478 -9.26 17.72 -33.60
N GLY A 479 -8.82 17.80 -34.86
CA GLY A 479 -7.84 18.82 -35.27
C GLY A 479 -6.49 18.58 -34.61
N ASN A 480 -6.01 19.56 -33.84
CA ASN A 480 -4.76 19.47 -33.08
C ASN A 480 -5.00 19.27 -31.56
N THR A 481 -6.26 19.08 -31.16
CA THR A 481 -6.67 18.91 -29.77
C THR A 481 -7.01 17.45 -29.49
N LEU A 482 -6.39 16.89 -28.46
CA LEU A 482 -6.70 15.57 -27.91
C LEU A 482 -7.71 15.72 -26.77
N TYR A 483 -8.90 15.15 -26.95
CA TYR A 483 -9.93 15.09 -25.93
C TYR A 483 -9.76 13.78 -25.13
N ILE A 484 -9.66 13.89 -23.81
CA ILE A 484 -9.48 12.76 -22.90
C ILE A 484 -10.69 12.68 -21.98
N ASN A 485 -11.45 11.60 -22.07
CA ASN A 485 -12.63 11.38 -21.26
C ASN A 485 -12.29 10.61 -19.98
N LEU A 486 -12.40 11.26 -18.83
CA LEU A 486 -12.15 10.64 -17.52
C LEU A 486 -13.47 10.13 -16.92
N PRO A 487 -13.48 8.93 -16.32
CA PRO A 487 -14.67 8.43 -15.65
C PRO A 487 -14.92 9.15 -14.32
N GLU A 488 -16.20 9.21 -13.93
CA GLU A 488 -16.65 9.90 -12.72
C GLU A 488 -16.05 9.31 -11.44
N GLU A 489 -15.66 8.03 -11.45
CA GLU A 489 -14.99 7.39 -10.32
C GLU A 489 -13.67 8.08 -9.96
N LEU A 490 -12.88 8.52 -10.95
CA LEU A 490 -11.64 9.26 -10.70
C LEU A 490 -11.93 10.69 -10.22
N ASN A 491 -13.05 11.27 -10.67
CA ASN A 491 -13.47 12.60 -10.25
C ASN A 491 -13.95 12.64 -8.80
N ARG A 492 -14.42 11.51 -8.26
CA ARG A 492 -14.80 11.35 -6.84
C ARG A 492 -13.67 10.83 -5.96
N ALA A 493 -12.60 10.33 -6.58
CA ALA A 493 -11.47 9.77 -5.87
C ALA A 493 -10.52 10.86 -5.33
N GLY A 494 -10.24 10.78 -4.03
CA GLY A 494 -9.12 11.49 -3.39
C GLY A 494 -9.25 13.02 -3.27
N GLY A 495 -8.13 13.66 -2.89
CA GLY A 495 -7.98 15.12 -2.78
C GLY A 495 -7.08 15.72 -3.88
N THR A 496 -6.88 17.04 -3.88
CA THR A 496 -6.19 17.78 -4.95
C THR A 496 -4.86 17.19 -5.43
N ASN A 497 -4.01 16.64 -4.55
CA ASN A 497 -2.73 16.04 -4.94
C ASN A 497 -2.91 14.80 -5.83
N TYR A 498 -3.91 13.98 -5.53
CA TYR A 498 -4.25 12.81 -6.34
C TYR A 498 -4.74 13.25 -7.72
N SER A 499 -5.72 14.16 -7.77
CA SER A 499 -6.28 14.68 -9.01
C SER A 499 -5.20 15.33 -9.89
N LEU A 500 -4.24 16.04 -9.27
CA LEU A 500 -3.09 16.62 -9.96
C LEU A 500 -2.15 15.57 -10.53
N GLY A 501 -1.94 14.47 -9.81
CA GLY A 501 -1.16 13.34 -10.26
C GLY A 501 -1.73 12.66 -11.49
N VAL A 502 -3.03 12.38 -11.49
CA VAL A 502 -3.75 11.82 -12.64
C VAL A 502 -3.59 12.73 -13.86
N VAL A 503 -3.95 14.01 -13.72
CA VAL A 503 -3.89 14.98 -14.82
C VAL A 503 -2.48 15.12 -15.37
N ASN A 504 -1.48 15.31 -14.50
CA ASN A 504 -0.10 15.50 -14.94
C ASN A 504 0.49 14.25 -15.57
N SER A 505 0.22 13.07 -15.01
CA SER A 505 0.71 11.79 -15.54
C SER A 505 0.19 11.53 -16.95
N ILE A 506 -1.11 11.75 -17.17
CA ILE A 506 -1.73 11.67 -18.50
C ILE A 506 -1.11 12.72 -19.42
N LEU A 507 -1.09 13.98 -18.98
CA LEU A 507 -0.64 15.11 -19.79
C LEU A 507 0.81 14.95 -20.25
N TYR A 508 1.73 14.52 -19.38
CA TYR A 508 3.12 14.25 -19.77
C TYR A 508 3.25 13.06 -20.71
N THR A 509 2.46 11.99 -20.48
CA THR A 509 2.45 10.81 -21.34
C THR A 509 1.97 11.15 -22.75
N VAL A 510 0.85 11.84 -22.92
CA VAL A 510 0.32 12.15 -24.26
C VAL A 510 1.10 13.27 -24.98
N SER A 511 1.74 14.18 -24.22
CA SER A 511 2.52 15.28 -24.80
C SER A 511 3.78 14.82 -25.55
N GLN A 512 4.17 13.55 -25.45
CA GLN A 512 5.26 13.00 -26.25
C GLN A 512 4.94 12.98 -27.76
N PHE A 513 3.65 12.87 -28.11
CA PHE A 513 3.23 12.68 -29.50
C PHE A 513 3.18 14.01 -30.26
N PRO A 514 3.86 14.13 -31.43
CA PRO A 514 3.85 15.36 -32.21
C PRO A 514 2.48 15.82 -32.72
N VAL A 515 1.52 14.90 -32.85
CA VAL A 515 0.15 15.19 -33.30
C VAL A 515 -0.68 15.94 -32.25
N VAL A 516 -0.28 15.88 -30.97
CA VAL A 516 -0.98 16.52 -29.85
C VAL A 516 -0.40 17.91 -29.60
N GLU A 517 -1.13 18.96 -29.96
CA GLU A 517 -0.77 20.35 -29.61
C GLU A 517 -1.50 20.82 -28.34
N ASP A 518 -2.77 20.44 -28.19
CA ASP A 518 -3.61 20.78 -27.04
C ASP A 518 -4.23 19.53 -26.43
N VAL A 519 -4.46 19.52 -25.12
CA VAL A 519 -5.13 18.44 -24.40
C VAL A 519 -6.32 19.01 -23.64
N LYS A 520 -7.53 18.49 -23.89
CA LYS A 520 -8.75 18.88 -23.19
C LYS A 520 -9.31 17.69 -22.43
N PHE A 521 -9.50 17.85 -21.12
CA PHE A 521 -10.11 16.83 -20.28
C PHE A 521 -11.63 17.00 -20.22
N LEU A 522 -12.34 15.88 -20.25
CA LEU A 522 -13.78 15.75 -20.03
C LEU A 522 -14.01 14.80 -18.86
N VAL A 523 -15.17 14.88 -18.21
CA VAL A 523 -15.60 13.91 -17.19
C VAL A 523 -16.96 13.36 -17.58
N GLU A 524 -17.06 12.05 -17.82
CA GLU A 524 -18.28 11.39 -18.37
C GLU A 524 -18.79 12.05 -19.66
N GLY A 525 -17.86 12.50 -20.51
CA GLY A 525 -18.13 13.17 -21.77
C GLY A 525 -18.57 14.64 -21.63
N GLU A 526 -18.65 15.18 -20.42
CA GLU A 526 -19.02 16.56 -20.16
C GLU A 526 -17.81 17.43 -19.81
N GLU A 527 -17.83 18.70 -20.26
CA GLU A 527 -16.84 19.68 -19.81
C GLU A 527 -17.10 20.07 -18.35
N LYS A 528 -16.04 20.04 -17.53
CA LYS A 528 -16.07 20.50 -16.15
C LYS A 528 -14.95 21.51 -15.91
N ASP A 529 -15.18 22.45 -14.99
CA ASP A 529 -14.17 23.42 -14.58
C ASP A 529 -13.10 22.77 -13.70
N PHE A 530 -13.49 21.80 -12.87
CA PHE A 530 -12.63 21.15 -11.89
C PHE A 530 -12.78 19.63 -11.92
N PHE A 531 -11.66 18.95 -11.64
CA PHE A 531 -11.56 17.50 -11.49
C PHE A 531 -11.11 17.17 -10.05
N GLY A 532 -11.92 16.42 -9.30
CA GLY A 532 -11.75 16.19 -7.86
C GLY A 532 -12.43 17.24 -6.96
N ASP A 533 -12.43 17.03 -5.63
CA ASP A 533 -12.94 17.98 -4.63
C ASP A 533 -11.90 18.17 -3.50
N PRO A 534 -11.29 19.37 -3.31
CA PRO A 534 -11.50 20.62 -4.04
C PRO A 534 -10.87 20.66 -5.45
N GLY A 535 -10.10 19.64 -5.83
CA GLY A 535 -9.76 19.32 -7.22
C GLY A 535 -8.70 20.18 -7.93
N VAL A 536 -8.58 19.96 -9.24
CA VAL A 536 -7.66 20.63 -10.18
C VAL A 536 -8.46 21.28 -11.29
N TYR A 537 -8.13 22.51 -11.67
CA TYR A 537 -8.80 23.21 -12.76
C TYR A 537 -8.47 22.56 -14.11
N ILE A 538 -9.51 22.11 -14.83
CA ILE A 538 -9.45 21.48 -16.16
C ILE A 538 -10.39 22.16 -17.18
N GLY A 539 -10.95 23.32 -16.84
CA GLY A 539 -11.91 24.05 -17.66
C GLY A 539 -11.35 24.59 -18.98
N GLU A 540 -10.02 24.70 -19.12
CA GLU A 540 -9.35 25.12 -20.35
C GLU A 540 -8.55 23.96 -20.96
N ALA A 541 -8.25 24.07 -22.26
CA ALA A 541 -7.30 23.16 -22.90
C ALA A 541 -5.90 23.43 -22.35
N PHE A 542 -5.14 22.37 -22.12
CA PHE A 542 -3.75 22.43 -21.73
C PHE A 542 -2.89 22.44 -22.99
N ASP A 543 -2.02 23.44 -23.11
CA ASP A 543 -0.95 23.39 -24.11
C ASP A 543 -0.13 22.11 -23.91
N ARG A 544 0.41 21.58 -25.00
CA ARG A 544 1.38 20.48 -24.98
C ARG A 544 2.46 20.74 -23.93
N ARG A 545 2.39 20.03 -22.80
CA ARG A 545 3.46 20.04 -21.79
C ARG A 545 4.55 19.08 -22.21
N THR A 546 5.26 19.44 -23.27
CA THR A 546 6.68 19.08 -23.32
C THR A 546 7.38 19.84 -22.20
N ILE A 547 8.24 19.17 -21.44
CA ILE A 547 9.26 19.86 -20.64
C ILE A 547 9.89 20.88 -21.60
N LYS A 548 9.75 22.19 -21.31
CA LYS A 548 9.78 23.21 -22.36
C LYS A 548 11.13 23.17 -23.07
N LYS A 549 11.15 22.79 -24.36
CA LYS A 549 12.36 22.80 -25.20
C LYS A 549 13.05 24.17 -25.29
N GLU A 550 12.38 25.23 -24.85
CA GLU A 550 12.95 26.57 -24.74
C GLU A 550 13.97 26.71 -23.59
N ARG A 551 13.98 25.77 -22.63
CA ARG A 551 14.91 25.76 -21.50
C ARG A 551 15.73 24.47 -21.51
N PRO A 552 17.02 24.55 -21.13
CA PRO A 552 17.83 23.36 -21.05
C PRO A 552 17.35 22.43 -19.92
N LEU A 553 17.52 21.12 -20.13
CA LEU A 553 17.17 20.08 -19.16
C LEU A 553 18.40 19.44 -18.54
N ILE A 554 18.39 19.24 -17.23
CA ILE A 554 19.36 18.40 -16.52
C ILE A 554 18.67 17.10 -16.10
N TYR A 555 19.34 15.97 -16.30
CA TYR A 555 18.82 14.64 -15.99
C TYR A 555 19.52 14.12 -14.74
N LEU A 556 18.91 14.33 -13.58
CA LEU A 556 19.56 14.05 -12.30
C LEU A 556 19.26 12.62 -11.82
N PRO A 557 20.23 11.94 -11.19
CA PRO A 557 19.96 10.72 -10.46
C PRO A 557 18.98 10.97 -9.31
N TYR A 558 17.86 10.26 -9.35
CA TYR A 558 16.80 10.25 -8.36
C TYR A 558 16.61 8.83 -7.84
N ARG A 559 16.23 8.68 -6.58
CA ARG A 559 16.06 7.36 -5.96
C ARG A 559 14.60 7.18 -5.56
N SER A 560 14.01 6.08 -6.02
CA SER A 560 12.72 5.58 -5.54
C SER A 560 12.96 4.20 -4.93
N GLY A 561 12.76 4.06 -3.64
CA GLY A 561 13.05 2.85 -2.87
C GLY A 561 14.50 2.43 -2.98
N ARG A 562 14.73 1.26 -3.59
CA ARG A 562 16.09 0.75 -3.82
C ARG A 562 16.62 1.01 -5.23
N ARG A 563 15.83 1.63 -6.13
CA ARG A 563 16.19 1.82 -7.54
C ARG A 563 16.50 3.28 -7.87
N TYR A 564 17.51 3.47 -8.72
CA TYR A 564 17.86 4.76 -9.31
C TYR A 564 17.10 4.99 -10.63
N TYR A 565 16.77 6.25 -10.86
CA TYR A 565 16.10 6.79 -12.03
C TYR A 565 16.78 8.08 -12.47
N LEU A 566 16.67 8.42 -13.74
CA LEU A 566 16.98 9.73 -14.28
C LEU A 566 15.72 10.59 -14.26
N LEU A 567 15.75 11.67 -13.51
CA LEU A 567 14.67 12.64 -13.41
C LEU A 567 15.05 13.90 -14.21
N PRO A 568 14.35 14.20 -15.31
CA PRO A 568 14.56 15.45 -16.04
C PRO A 568 14.03 16.64 -15.24
N GLN A 569 14.82 17.70 -15.16
CA GLN A 569 14.46 18.97 -14.52
C GLN A 569 14.83 20.15 -15.41
N GLU A 570 13.96 21.17 -15.44
CA GLU A 570 14.27 22.42 -16.13
C GLU A 570 15.38 23.19 -15.40
N VAL A 571 16.36 23.66 -16.16
CA VAL A 571 17.42 24.53 -15.65
C VAL A 571 16.85 25.93 -15.46
N PHE A 572 16.68 26.36 -14.21
CA PHE A 572 16.50 27.78 -13.92
C PHE A 572 17.83 28.55 -14.10
N PRO A 573 17.82 29.76 -14.69
CA PRO A 573 19.04 30.52 -14.97
C PRO A 573 19.80 30.89 -13.70
N TYR A 574 21.13 30.69 -13.73
CA TYR A 574 22.05 31.17 -12.68
C TYR A 574 22.42 32.65 -12.91
N GLY A 575 21.43 33.54 -12.78
CA GLY A 575 21.63 34.96 -13.09
C GLY A 575 21.82 35.20 -14.59
N GLU A 576 22.85 35.97 -14.98
CA GLU A 576 23.11 36.40 -16.38
C GLU A 576 23.99 35.43 -17.20
N ARG A 577 24.35 34.25 -16.67
CA ARG A 577 25.21 33.31 -17.41
C ARG A 577 24.43 32.65 -18.55
N GLU A 578 25.06 32.59 -19.73
CA GLU A 578 24.53 31.92 -20.91
C GLU A 578 24.50 30.39 -20.71
N ASP A 579 23.46 29.73 -21.20
CA ASP A 579 23.27 28.28 -21.14
C ASP A 579 24.15 27.54 -22.16
N ASN A 580 25.47 27.59 -21.95
CA ASN A 580 26.46 26.91 -22.77
C ASN A 580 26.89 25.54 -22.16
N PRO A 581 27.57 24.67 -22.93
CA PRO A 581 27.93 23.32 -22.47
C PRO A 581 28.71 23.28 -21.16
N LEU A 582 29.62 24.24 -20.94
CA LEU A 582 30.41 24.33 -19.72
C LEU A 582 29.51 24.62 -18.51
N ASN A 583 28.69 25.67 -18.59
CA ASN A 583 27.82 26.09 -17.48
C ASN A 583 26.77 25.01 -17.12
N ILE A 584 26.21 24.32 -18.13
CA ILE A 584 25.28 23.20 -17.88
C ILE A 584 26.00 22.04 -17.20
N THR A 585 27.22 21.71 -17.62
CA THR A 585 28.03 20.66 -16.98
C THR A 585 28.40 21.00 -15.54
N GLU A 586 28.81 22.25 -15.28
CA GLU A 586 29.07 22.73 -13.92
C GLU A 586 27.83 22.60 -13.03
N LYS A 587 26.66 22.98 -13.55
CA LYS A 587 25.39 22.84 -12.82
C LYS A 587 25.06 21.38 -12.54
N TYR A 588 25.24 20.50 -13.52
CA TYR A 588 25.03 19.07 -13.33
C TYR A 588 25.87 18.51 -12.18
N PHE A 589 27.18 18.81 -12.14
CA PHE A 589 28.06 18.34 -11.05
C PHE A 589 27.77 19.00 -9.71
N LYS A 590 27.25 20.22 -9.71
CA LYS A 590 26.75 20.87 -8.49
C LYS A 590 25.54 20.14 -7.90
N GLU A 591 24.53 19.86 -8.72
CA GLU A 591 23.30 19.17 -8.28
C GLU A 591 23.57 17.70 -7.91
N THR A 592 24.62 17.09 -8.47
CA THR A 592 25.05 15.72 -8.17
C THR A 592 26.17 15.63 -7.12
N SER A 593 26.50 16.73 -6.45
CA SER A 593 27.63 16.79 -5.49
C SER A 593 27.52 15.79 -4.34
N ASN A 594 26.30 15.45 -3.89
CA ASN A 594 26.06 14.44 -2.85
C ASN A 594 26.52 13.02 -3.23
N TYR A 595 26.83 12.75 -4.50
CA TYR A 595 27.34 11.47 -4.96
C TYR A 595 28.88 11.38 -4.91
N PHE A 596 29.55 12.47 -4.52
CA PHE A 596 31.01 12.58 -4.46
C PHE A 596 31.49 12.92 -3.05
N THR A 597 32.70 12.49 -2.72
CA THR A 597 33.41 12.87 -1.47
C THR A 597 34.16 14.20 -1.61
N GLY A 598 34.42 14.63 -2.85
CA GLY A 598 35.07 15.89 -3.21
C GLY A 598 34.27 16.70 -4.24
N GLU A 599 34.77 17.87 -4.61
CA GLU A 599 34.10 18.76 -5.58
C GLU A 599 34.65 18.52 -6.99
N VAL A 600 33.84 17.93 -7.87
CA VAL A 600 34.22 17.73 -9.28
C VAL A 600 34.28 19.07 -10.00
N ARG A 601 35.48 19.47 -10.43
CA ARG A 601 35.65 20.67 -11.25
C ARG A 601 35.59 20.33 -12.73
N VAL A 602 34.91 21.18 -13.49
CA VAL A 602 34.85 21.08 -14.96
C VAL A 602 35.88 22.04 -15.54
N TYR A 603 36.93 21.52 -16.17
CA TYR A 603 38.00 22.34 -16.73
C TYR A 603 37.61 22.98 -18.05
N ASN A 604 36.99 22.18 -18.94
CA ASN A 604 36.43 22.65 -20.20
C ASN A 604 35.40 21.65 -20.74
N VAL A 605 34.58 22.15 -21.66
CA VAL A 605 33.68 21.36 -22.49
C VAL A 605 33.80 21.84 -23.93
N GLU A 606 34.25 20.98 -24.83
CA GLU A 606 34.51 21.30 -26.24
C GLU A 606 33.67 20.42 -27.16
N ILE A 607 33.05 21.01 -28.19
CA ILE A 607 32.30 20.26 -29.20
C ILE A 607 33.15 20.15 -30.46
N LYS A 608 33.49 18.94 -30.87
CA LYS A 608 34.33 18.67 -32.05
C LYS A 608 34.02 17.31 -32.67
N ASP A 609 34.07 17.21 -34.00
CA ASP A 609 34.01 15.93 -34.73
C ASP A 609 32.84 15.01 -34.29
N GLU A 610 31.64 15.58 -34.13
CA GLU A 610 30.43 14.88 -33.66
C GLU A 610 30.54 14.26 -32.25
N VAL A 611 31.42 14.80 -31.39
CA VAL A 611 31.52 14.46 -29.97
C VAL A 611 31.63 15.70 -29.07
N ILE A 612 30.98 15.65 -27.90
CA ILE A 612 31.14 16.60 -26.78
C ILE A 612 32.24 16.07 -25.85
N TYR A 613 33.36 16.76 -25.78
CA TYR A 613 34.49 16.42 -24.92
C TYR A 613 34.39 17.16 -23.59
N VAL A 614 34.40 16.42 -22.49
CA VAL A 614 34.32 16.98 -21.12
C VAL A 614 35.60 16.63 -20.37
N ASN A 615 36.32 17.64 -19.89
CA ASN A 615 37.52 17.43 -19.07
C ASN A 615 37.26 17.79 -17.60
N LEU A 616 37.47 16.84 -16.70
CA LEU A 616 37.12 16.92 -15.28
C LEU A 616 38.34 16.80 -14.36
N SER A 617 38.20 17.25 -13.11
CA SER A 617 39.20 17.03 -12.06
C SER A 617 39.29 15.57 -11.62
N GLN A 618 40.38 15.22 -10.95
CA GLN A 618 40.55 13.88 -10.39
C GLN A 618 39.45 13.43 -9.42
N ASP A 619 38.75 14.35 -8.76
CA ASP A 619 37.66 14.03 -7.84
C ASP A 619 36.52 13.25 -8.53
N PHE A 620 36.41 13.34 -9.86
CA PHE A 620 35.48 12.53 -10.63
C PHE A 620 35.72 11.02 -10.49
N LEU A 621 36.99 10.59 -10.32
CA LEU A 621 37.31 9.16 -10.20
C LEU A 621 36.81 8.53 -8.89
N GLU A 622 36.44 9.35 -7.89
CA GLU A 622 35.82 8.87 -6.65
C GLU A 622 34.52 8.09 -6.90
N LEU A 623 33.82 8.39 -8.00
CA LEU A 623 32.59 7.71 -8.40
C LEU A 623 32.81 6.19 -8.60
N PHE A 624 34.01 5.79 -9.01
CA PHE A 624 34.37 4.40 -9.33
C PHE A 624 35.01 3.64 -8.16
N LYS A 625 35.20 4.27 -7.00
CA LYS A 625 35.71 3.55 -5.82
C LYS A 625 34.67 2.55 -5.33
N GLY A 626 35.08 1.28 -5.22
CA GLY A 626 34.22 0.21 -4.74
C GLY A 626 33.18 -0.29 -5.76
N ILE A 627 33.40 -0.08 -7.05
CA ILE A 627 32.45 -0.41 -8.13
C ILE A 627 32.13 -1.91 -8.29
N GLU A 628 32.82 -2.77 -7.54
CA GLU A 628 32.47 -4.19 -7.40
C GLU A 628 31.16 -4.37 -6.63
N ASP A 629 30.77 -3.38 -5.81
CA ASP A 629 29.46 -3.31 -5.16
C ASP A 629 28.37 -2.91 -6.19
N PRO A 630 27.30 -3.72 -6.36
CA PRO A 630 26.25 -3.45 -7.35
C PRO A 630 25.54 -2.10 -7.19
N GLN A 631 25.38 -1.61 -5.96
CA GLN A 631 24.72 -0.33 -5.68
C GLN A 631 25.64 0.84 -6.02
N LEU A 632 26.93 0.76 -5.68
CA LEU A 632 27.92 1.78 -6.06
C LEU A 632 28.14 1.80 -7.58
N LYS A 633 28.09 0.63 -8.22
CA LYS A 633 28.11 0.50 -9.68
C LYS A 633 26.91 1.17 -10.33
N ALA A 634 25.71 0.89 -9.84
CA ALA A 634 24.47 1.52 -10.32
C ALA A 634 24.50 3.05 -10.16
N ARG A 635 24.95 3.54 -9.00
CA ARG A 635 25.18 4.97 -8.73
C ARG A 635 26.13 5.59 -9.76
N ALA A 636 27.24 4.93 -10.07
CA ALA A 636 28.19 5.41 -11.08
C ALA A 636 27.57 5.46 -12.48
N GLN A 637 26.78 4.44 -12.85
CA GLN A 637 26.11 4.39 -14.14
C GLN A 637 25.07 5.50 -14.30
N VAL A 638 24.17 5.69 -13.33
CA VAL A 638 23.14 6.73 -13.42
C VAL A 638 23.74 8.14 -13.48
N VAL A 639 24.85 8.40 -12.78
CA VAL A 639 25.55 9.70 -12.86
C VAL A 639 26.18 9.92 -14.25
N LEU A 640 26.74 8.88 -14.87
CA LEU A 640 27.30 8.97 -16.23
C LEU A 640 26.20 9.15 -17.29
N GLU A 641 25.12 8.39 -17.17
CA GLU A 641 24.00 8.44 -18.10
C GLU A 641 23.25 9.77 -17.96
N GLY A 642 23.07 10.28 -16.75
CA GLY A 642 22.51 11.61 -16.49
C GLY A 642 23.32 12.74 -17.10
N LEU A 643 24.66 12.67 -16.99
CA LEU A 643 25.55 13.64 -17.66
C LEU A 643 25.41 13.56 -19.19
N THR A 644 25.35 12.34 -19.72
CA THR A 644 25.23 12.10 -21.17
C THR A 644 23.89 12.63 -21.69
N HIS A 645 22.78 12.30 -21.04
CA HIS A 645 21.45 12.82 -21.39
C HIS A 645 21.35 14.33 -21.22
N THR A 646 22.03 14.91 -20.23
CA THR A 646 22.10 16.36 -20.03
C THR A 646 22.82 17.03 -21.20
N LEU A 647 24.01 16.58 -21.58
CA LEU A 647 24.77 17.26 -22.63
C LEU A 647 24.18 17.04 -24.02
N ALA A 648 24.01 15.77 -24.41
CA ALA A 648 23.42 15.41 -25.70
C ALA A 648 21.90 15.70 -25.78
N GLY A 649 21.27 16.05 -24.66
CA GLY A 649 19.89 16.55 -24.61
C GLY A 649 19.76 18.01 -25.02
N ASN A 650 20.78 18.80 -24.74
CA ASN A 650 20.76 20.25 -24.93
C ASN A 650 21.64 20.72 -26.10
N PHE A 651 22.61 19.91 -26.53
CA PHE A 651 23.57 20.26 -27.56
C PHE A 651 23.72 19.14 -28.58
N GLU A 652 23.85 19.52 -29.85
CA GLU A 652 24.37 18.63 -30.89
C GLU A 652 25.89 18.60 -30.74
N PRO A 653 26.54 17.41 -30.67
CA PRO A 653 26.13 16.05 -31.07
C PRO A 653 25.73 15.09 -29.93
N GLU A 654 25.15 13.92 -30.28
CA GLU A 654 24.62 12.92 -29.32
C GLU A 654 25.67 12.09 -28.52
N LYS A 655 26.96 12.39 -28.68
CA LYS A 655 28.06 11.60 -28.10
C LYS A 655 28.85 12.43 -27.10
N VAL A 656 29.14 11.86 -25.94
CA VAL A 656 29.91 12.50 -24.87
C VAL A 656 31.16 11.69 -24.54
N GLN A 657 32.33 12.30 -24.65
CA GLN A 657 33.61 11.68 -24.27
C GLN A 657 34.17 12.38 -23.03
N ILE A 658 34.50 11.59 -22.01
CA ILE A 658 35.00 12.08 -20.73
C ILE A 658 36.52 11.91 -20.66
N TYR A 659 37.20 12.96 -20.19
CA TYR A 659 38.62 13.03 -19.85
C TYR A 659 38.77 13.46 -18.38
N VAL A 660 39.84 13.02 -17.74
CA VAL A 660 40.21 13.44 -16.38
C VAL A 660 41.64 13.93 -16.40
N GLU A 661 41.86 15.18 -15.98
CA GLU A 661 43.17 15.86 -16.08
C GLU A 661 43.77 15.82 -17.50
N GLY A 662 42.92 15.86 -18.54
CA GLY A 662 43.34 15.80 -19.94
C GLY A 662 43.70 14.39 -20.46
N GLU A 663 43.59 13.36 -19.62
CA GLU A 663 43.89 11.97 -19.97
C GLU A 663 42.61 11.12 -20.06
N LYS A 664 42.66 10.03 -20.83
CA LYS A 664 41.53 9.09 -20.89
C LYS A 664 41.44 8.29 -19.58
N VAL A 665 40.22 7.96 -19.17
CA VAL A 665 39.97 7.19 -17.95
C VAL A 665 40.34 5.72 -18.16
N THR A 666 41.18 5.17 -17.27
CA THR A 666 41.53 3.75 -17.26
C THR A 666 40.28 2.89 -17.12
N PRO A 667 40.08 1.84 -17.95
CA PRO A 667 38.91 0.96 -17.84
C PRO A 667 38.84 0.22 -16.50
N TYR A 668 37.63 0.15 -15.94
CA TYR A 668 37.32 -0.68 -14.77
C TYR A 668 36.70 -2.01 -15.23
N PRO A 669 37.22 -3.17 -14.78
CA PRO A 669 36.63 -4.47 -15.09
C PRO A 669 35.13 -4.52 -14.74
N GLY A 670 34.32 -5.12 -15.61
CA GLY A 670 32.87 -5.25 -15.37
C GLY A 670 32.07 -3.94 -15.49
N PHE A 671 32.68 -2.84 -15.94
CA PHE A 671 32.04 -1.54 -16.10
C PHE A 671 32.13 -0.98 -17.54
N LEU A 672 31.43 0.13 -17.79
CA LEU A 672 31.49 0.87 -19.06
C LEU A 672 32.93 1.31 -19.38
N ASN A 673 33.35 1.09 -20.62
CA ASN A 673 34.68 1.50 -21.08
C ASN A 673 34.65 2.97 -21.53
N LEU A 674 35.04 3.87 -20.63
CA LEU A 674 35.06 5.31 -20.85
C LEU A 674 36.15 5.79 -21.83
N ASN A 675 36.95 4.89 -22.43
CA ASN A 675 37.84 5.27 -23.53
C ASN A 675 37.12 5.58 -24.84
N TYR A 676 35.84 5.21 -24.93
CA TYR A 676 34.97 5.45 -26.07
C TYR A 676 33.85 6.44 -25.69
N PRO A 677 33.35 7.24 -26.64
CA PRO A 677 32.25 8.16 -26.36
C PRO A 677 30.99 7.40 -25.94
N LEU A 678 30.32 7.94 -24.92
CA LEU A 678 29.00 7.50 -24.48
C LEU A 678 27.96 8.09 -25.42
N ASN A 679 27.04 7.26 -25.91
CA ASN A 679 25.92 7.72 -26.73
C ASN A 679 24.73 8.02 -25.83
N LYS A 680 24.00 9.10 -26.13
CA LYS A 680 22.67 9.31 -25.57
C LYS A 680 21.75 8.19 -26.03
N SER A 681 21.06 7.57 -25.08
CA SER A 681 20.06 6.58 -25.42
C SER A 681 18.74 7.26 -25.79
N PRO A 682 17.97 6.69 -26.73
CA PRO A 682 16.59 7.08 -26.87
C PRO A 682 15.81 6.78 -25.57
N TYR A 683 16.03 5.63 -24.93
CA TYR A 683 15.26 5.20 -23.75
C TYR A 683 15.69 5.93 -22.47
N LEU A 684 14.72 6.48 -21.75
CA LEU A 684 14.90 7.05 -20.42
C LEU A 684 14.31 6.08 -19.39
N ASN A 685 15.12 5.63 -18.43
CA ASN A 685 14.70 4.65 -17.41
C ASN A 685 13.94 3.45 -17.99
N PRO A 686 14.57 2.66 -18.88
CA PRO A 686 13.87 1.57 -19.53
C PRO A 686 13.35 0.55 -18.51
N GLU A 687 12.16 0.03 -18.80
CA GLU A 687 11.64 -1.14 -18.11
C GLU A 687 12.11 -2.41 -18.84
N ILE A 688 12.77 -3.32 -18.11
CA ILE A 688 13.20 -4.64 -18.59
C ILE A 688 12.12 -5.66 -18.33
#